data_AF-A0A7V3FZ07-F1
#
_entry.id   AF-A0A7V3FZ07-F1
#
_cell.length_a   1.000
_cell.length_b   1.000
_cell.length_c   1.000
_cell.angle_alpha   90.00
_cell.angle_beta   90.00
_cell.angle_gamma   90.00
#
_symmetry.space_group_name_H-M   'P 1'
#
loop_
_entity.id
_entity.type
_entity.pdbx_description
1 polymer ?
#
loop_
_entity_poly.entity_id
_entity_poly.type
_entity_poly.pdbx_seq_one_letter_code
_entity_poly.pdbx_strand_id
1 'polypeptide(L)'
;MTALRRVLDTLAGLAHPDGGWGYVPGQAAHPEPTCLGLLALSLEPQPYQPVLEKARAALKSCAQLDGTWRLARGREEAIWPTALALFTHCTLGAPAEAIAPTAAALLHLQGRQPRSDKAHEVHDIDLSLIGWAWAEGNFSWVEPTAWACLALRRAGHGEHPRVQQGLQLLLDRTFDEGGINYGNRHILGKPLEPVPGPTALMLLALQGHHDQPRVAASVRYLGQAATLGDDLEHLCWARIALTPYASLPGVPEVLQTLDARIVQAHEARPATPWVQPSPLRESLTALALGTEQGAPFVLPSNPKPLPLPKTKPPAPGRRSFGEKIRNVYQGMVANALSVLKTLDPRSQVHIAPVSNYQTDIADVLARQYECFRERVPFKGKRVVLKPNLVEYHRDKVINTHPHVVAAAIELCRREGAAEVIVAEGPGHWRNVEYLVSASGLGDVLRHYKVPFVDLNHDEPVKQINQGRLTGLPYLYLAQTIVKADVLISMPKLKTHHWAVATLSLKNLFGTLPGICYGWPKNELHWRGIDNSIVDIALTRTPDLAIVDGIIGMEGDGPLNGTPRHSGVIVMGSDLLAVDATCCRLMQLNPERVAYLVMGEKKRLGLLSESAIEQLGEKLADRAQPFETLPMFKPAWLNRPA
;
A
#
# COMPACT_ATOMS: atom_id res chain seq x y z
N MET A 1 31.61 -20.34 -6.71
CA MET A 1 30.69 -19.80 -5.69
C MET A 1 29.27 -20.07 -6.16
N THR A 2 28.43 -20.74 -5.35
CA THR A 2 27.04 -21.04 -5.72
C THR A 2 26.22 -19.75 -5.86
N ALA A 3 25.09 -19.78 -6.58
CA ALA A 3 24.21 -18.62 -6.68
C ALA A 3 23.73 -18.15 -5.30
N LEU A 4 23.32 -19.09 -4.43
CA LEU A 4 22.98 -18.83 -3.03
C LEU A 4 24.09 -18.07 -2.30
N ARG A 5 25.33 -18.55 -2.39
CA ARG A 5 26.47 -17.92 -1.70
C ARG A 5 26.69 -16.46 -2.13
N ARG A 6 26.53 -16.16 -3.42
CA ARG A 6 26.60 -14.78 -3.95
C ARG A 6 25.52 -13.88 -3.36
N VAL A 7 24.30 -14.38 -3.26
CA VAL A 7 23.16 -13.65 -2.69
C VAL A 7 23.38 -13.40 -1.20
N LEU A 8 23.85 -14.40 -0.45
CA LEU A 8 24.15 -14.27 0.98
C LEU A 8 25.29 -13.26 1.25
N ASP A 9 26.38 -13.32 0.48
CA ASP A 9 27.48 -12.35 0.60
C ASP A 9 27.00 -10.92 0.27
N THR A 10 26.13 -10.77 -0.73
CA THR A 10 25.51 -9.48 -1.08
C THR A 10 24.63 -8.98 0.07
N LEU A 11 23.72 -9.80 0.59
CA LEU A 11 22.86 -9.47 1.72
C LEU A 11 23.66 -9.06 2.96
N ALA A 12 24.71 -9.79 3.29
CA ALA A 12 25.60 -9.46 4.41
C ALA A 12 26.29 -8.11 4.21
N GLY A 13 26.72 -7.79 2.99
CA GLY A 13 27.29 -6.49 2.62
C GLY A 13 26.30 -5.31 2.70
N LEU A 14 24.99 -5.59 2.63
CA LEU A 14 23.94 -4.58 2.77
C LEU A 14 23.51 -4.32 4.22
N ALA A 15 24.09 -5.02 5.21
CA ALA A 15 23.76 -4.82 6.63
C ALA A 15 24.08 -3.40 7.09
N HIS A 16 23.20 -2.81 7.89
CA HIS A 16 23.44 -1.49 8.47
C HIS A 16 24.61 -1.57 9.48
N PRO A 17 25.46 -0.52 9.60
CA PRO A 17 26.58 -0.52 10.55
C PRO A 17 26.18 -0.82 12.00
N ASP A 18 25.02 -0.32 12.42
CA ASP A 18 24.41 -0.53 13.74
C ASP A 18 23.70 -1.89 13.89
N GLY A 19 23.70 -2.71 12.85
CA GLY A 19 23.07 -4.02 12.80
C GLY A 19 21.72 -4.04 12.09
N GLY A 20 21.34 -5.22 11.61
CA GLY A 20 20.08 -5.45 10.90
C GLY A 20 20.03 -4.83 9.51
N TRP A 21 18.83 -4.76 8.93
CA TRP A 21 18.61 -4.26 7.58
C TRP A 21 17.36 -3.37 7.53
N GLY A 22 17.42 -2.31 6.74
CA GLY A 22 16.24 -1.59 6.27
C GLY A 22 15.70 -2.19 4.96
N TYR A 23 14.68 -1.55 4.37
CA TYR A 23 14.14 -1.95 3.07
C TYR A 23 15.03 -1.52 1.90
N VAL A 24 15.86 -0.50 2.11
CA VAL A 24 16.91 -0.03 1.21
C VAL A 24 18.26 0.08 1.94
N PRO A 25 19.39 -0.01 1.22
CA PRO A 25 20.73 0.13 1.82
C PRO A 25 20.89 1.46 2.56
N GLY A 26 21.55 1.44 3.71
CA GLY A 26 21.77 2.63 4.54
C GLY A 26 20.56 3.11 5.32
N GLN A 27 19.35 2.57 5.09
CA GLN A 27 18.22 2.77 5.99
C GLN A 27 18.47 1.99 7.28
N ALA A 28 18.19 2.64 8.42
CA ALA A 28 18.28 1.99 9.72
C ALA A 28 17.34 0.77 9.80
N ALA A 29 17.69 -0.20 10.64
CA ALA A 29 17.02 -1.48 10.67
C ALA A 29 15.50 -1.36 10.88
N HIS A 30 14.77 -2.18 10.13
CA HIS A 30 13.34 -2.43 10.26
C HIS A 30 13.09 -3.93 10.52
N PRO A 31 12.03 -4.30 11.27
CA PRO A 31 11.82 -5.68 11.69
C PRO A 31 11.72 -6.69 10.55
N GLU A 32 10.93 -6.44 9.50
CA GLU A 32 10.71 -7.42 8.43
C GLU A 32 11.99 -7.76 7.63
N PRO A 33 12.70 -6.79 7.02
CA PRO A 33 13.96 -7.10 6.35
C PRO A 33 14.99 -7.69 7.31
N THR A 34 14.97 -7.32 8.61
CA THR A 34 15.88 -7.89 9.59
C THR A 34 15.56 -9.34 9.94
N CYS A 35 14.29 -9.67 10.14
CA CYS A 35 13.81 -11.03 10.38
C CYS A 35 14.15 -11.94 9.21
N LEU A 36 13.82 -11.53 7.98
CA LEU A 36 14.12 -12.33 6.79
C LEU A 36 15.62 -12.44 6.52
N GLY A 37 16.39 -11.37 6.77
CA GLY A 37 17.85 -11.39 6.63
C GLY A 37 18.53 -12.32 7.63
N LEU A 38 18.05 -12.35 8.88
CA LEU A 38 18.49 -13.31 9.89
C LEU A 38 18.21 -14.76 9.46
N LEU A 39 17.01 -15.05 8.94
CA LEU A 39 16.67 -16.38 8.44
C LEU A 39 17.55 -16.79 7.25
N ALA A 40 17.75 -15.88 6.30
CA ALA A 40 18.56 -16.11 5.10
C ALA A 40 20.02 -16.42 5.45
N LEU A 41 20.69 -15.54 6.22
CA LEU A 41 22.09 -15.77 6.60
C LEU A 41 22.29 -16.98 7.51
N SER A 42 21.24 -17.43 8.21
CA SER A 42 21.29 -18.63 9.05
C SER A 42 21.25 -19.94 8.26
N LEU A 43 21.06 -19.90 6.93
CA LEU A 43 21.26 -21.06 6.04
C LEU A 43 22.74 -21.48 5.99
N GLU A 44 23.66 -20.52 6.09
CA GLU A 44 25.11 -20.74 6.13
C GLU A 44 25.77 -19.83 7.20
N PRO A 45 25.55 -20.06 8.50
CA PRO A 45 25.83 -19.06 9.53
C PRO A 45 27.31 -18.76 9.77
N GLN A 46 28.19 -19.75 9.54
CA GLN A 46 29.62 -19.68 9.92
C GLN A 46 30.33 -18.40 9.45
N PRO A 47 30.19 -17.94 8.20
CA PRO A 47 30.91 -16.75 7.72
C PRO A 47 30.26 -15.43 8.14
N TYR A 48 29.04 -15.47 8.69
CA TYR A 48 28.23 -14.29 8.95
C TYR A 48 27.93 -14.06 10.43
N GLN A 49 28.55 -14.82 11.34
CA GLN A 49 28.29 -14.72 12.78
C GLN A 49 28.32 -13.27 13.32
N PRO A 50 29.31 -12.42 12.98
CA PRO A 50 29.32 -11.04 13.48
C PRO A 50 28.12 -10.20 13.00
N VAL A 51 27.67 -10.44 11.76
CA VAL A 51 26.50 -9.75 11.18
C VAL A 51 25.22 -10.24 11.85
N LEU A 52 25.09 -11.56 12.05
CA LEU A 52 23.97 -12.19 12.74
C LEU A 52 23.79 -11.67 14.17
N GLU A 53 24.87 -11.57 14.95
CA GLU A 53 24.80 -11.05 16.34
C GLU A 53 24.32 -9.59 16.39
N LYS A 54 24.87 -8.72 15.54
CA LYS A 54 24.43 -7.33 15.44
C LYS A 54 22.97 -7.23 15.00
N ALA A 55 22.55 -8.04 14.03
CA ALA A 55 21.16 -8.06 13.55
C ALA A 55 20.17 -8.55 14.63
N ARG A 56 20.54 -9.55 15.45
CA ARG A 56 19.74 -9.98 16.60
C ARG A 56 19.60 -8.86 17.64
N ALA A 57 20.66 -8.13 17.91
CA ALA A 57 20.63 -6.97 18.82
C ALA A 57 19.73 -5.85 18.28
N ALA A 58 19.87 -5.52 16.99
CA ALA A 58 19.03 -4.53 16.32
C ALA A 58 17.55 -4.94 16.35
N LEU A 59 17.22 -6.19 16.04
CA LEU A 59 15.85 -6.69 16.13
C LEU A 59 15.33 -6.55 17.56
N LYS A 60 16.10 -6.97 18.58
CA LYS A 60 15.72 -6.90 20.01
C LYS A 60 15.35 -5.49 20.47
N SER A 61 15.89 -4.44 19.85
CA SER A 61 15.50 -3.05 20.16
C SER A 61 14.04 -2.72 19.83
N CYS A 62 13.38 -3.53 19.01
CA CYS A 62 11.96 -3.40 18.65
C CYS A 62 11.00 -4.09 19.64
N ALA A 63 11.51 -4.90 20.57
CA ALA A 63 10.72 -5.62 21.55
C ALA A 63 10.13 -4.68 22.62
N GLN A 64 8.89 -4.95 23.02
CA GLN A 64 8.17 -4.20 24.05
C GLN A 64 8.01 -5.03 25.32
N LEU A 65 7.74 -4.35 26.45
CA LEU A 65 7.56 -5.01 27.75
C LEU A 65 6.34 -5.94 27.80
N ASP A 66 5.34 -5.71 26.95
CA ASP A 66 4.12 -6.52 26.84
C ASP A 66 4.30 -7.77 25.97
N GLY A 67 5.53 -8.06 25.51
CA GLY A 67 5.85 -9.17 24.62
C GLY A 67 5.58 -8.89 23.13
N THR A 68 5.09 -7.71 22.78
CA THR A 68 4.89 -7.32 21.38
C THR A 68 6.17 -6.79 20.74
N TRP A 69 6.19 -6.73 19.41
CA TRP A 69 7.29 -6.14 18.64
C TRP A 69 6.75 -5.09 17.69
N ARG A 70 7.34 -3.90 17.72
CA ARG A 70 6.85 -2.70 17.04
C ARG A 70 7.98 -2.00 16.28
N LEU A 71 7.63 -1.13 15.34
CA LEU A 71 8.61 -0.32 14.62
C LEU A 71 9.26 0.69 15.58
N ALA A 72 10.58 0.61 15.78
CA ALA A 72 11.31 1.48 16.70
C ALA A 72 11.14 2.99 16.40
N ARG A 73 11.01 3.35 15.12
CA ARG A 73 10.83 4.73 14.63
C ARG A 73 9.50 4.93 13.89
N GLY A 74 8.62 3.93 13.95
CA GLY A 74 7.34 3.97 13.26
C GLY A 74 6.20 4.34 14.18
N ARG A 75 5.00 4.10 13.69
CA ARG A 75 3.78 4.24 14.48
C ARG A 75 3.70 3.14 15.54
N GLU A 76 3.48 3.52 16.79
CA GLU A 76 3.40 2.59 17.91
C GLU A 76 2.34 1.52 17.64
N GLU A 77 1.16 1.87 17.16
CA GLU A 77 0.08 0.91 16.90
C GLU A 77 0.40 -0.13 15.82
N ALA A 78 1.47 0.03 15.02
CA ALA A 78 1.87 -0.93 13.99
C ALA A 78 2.46 -2.19 14.63
N ILE A 79 1.61 -3.21 14.80
CA ILE A 79 1.86 -4.39 15.63
C ILE A 79 2.21 -5.66 14.86
N TRP A 80 2.01 -5.62 13.54
CA TRP A 80 2.31 -6.72 12.61
C TRP A 80 3.72 -7.33 12.72
N PRO A 81 4.79 -6.62 13.13
CA PRO A 81 6.11 -7.24 13.29
C PRO A 81 6.17 -8.35 14.35
N THR A 82 5.24 -8.38 15.31
CA THR A 82 5.19 -9.37 16.39
C THR A 82 5.19 -10.80 15.86
N ALA A 83 4.41 -11.08 14.81
CA ALA A 83 4.35 -12.42 14.21
C ALA A 83 5.67 -12.81 13.52
N LEU A 84 6.30 -11.87 12.81
CA LEU A 84 7.60 -12.08 12.15
C LEU A 84 8.72 -12.34 13.16
N ALA A 85 8.76 -11.57 14.25
CA ALA A 85 9.75 -11.75 15.31
C ALA A 85 9.58 -13.12 15.99
N LEU A 86 8.34 -13.51 16.35
CA LEU A 86 8.06 -14.83 16.91
C LEU A 86 8.51 -15.94 15.97
N PHE A 87 8.10 -15.88 14.70
CA PHE A 87 8.47 -16.88 13.69
C PHE A 87 10.00 -16.99 13.56
N THR A 88 10.69 -15.86 13.49
CA THR A 88 12.16 -15.81 13.36
C THR A 88 12.85 -16.43 14.58
N HIS A 89 12.44 -16.06 15.79
CA HIS A 89 13.02 -16.63 17.01
C HIS A 89 12.78 -18.14 17.12
N CYS A 90 11.56 -18.62 16.86
CA CYS A 90 11.25 -20.05 16.85
C CYS A 90 12.09 -20.80 15.81
N THR A 91 12.21 -20.26 14.60
CA THR A 91 12.94 -20.90 13.50
C THR A 91 14.45 -20.95 13.74
N LEU A 92 15.00 -19.95 14.43
CA LEU A 92 16.41 -19.89 14.82
C LEU A 92 16.71 -20.62 16.14
N GLY A 93 15.77 -21.41 16.67
CA GLY A 93 15.99 -22.28 17.82
C GLY A 93 16.03 -21.55 19.17
N ALA A 94 15.38 -20.39 19.30
CA ALA A 94 15.22 -19.74 20.61
C ALA A 94 14.45 -20.67 21.57
N PRO A 95 14.85 -20.72 22.85
CA PRO A 95 14.23 -21.64 23.81
C PRO A 95 12.81 -21.18 24.16
N ALA A 96 11.97 -22.11 24.64
CA ALA A 96 10.54 -21.90 24.85
C ALA A 96 10.24 -20.72 25.79
N GLU A 97 11.04 -20.55 26.85
CA GLU A 97 10.93 -19.46 27.81
C GLU A 97 11.17 -18.09 27.18
N ALA A 98 12.02 -17.99 26.16
CA ALA A 98 12.33 -16.73 25.48
C ALA A 98 11.21 -16.30 24.52
N ILE A 99 10.52 -17.27 23.91
CA ILE A 99 9.43 -17.01 22.95
C ILE A 99 8.05 -16.91 23.61
N ALA A 100 7.87 -17.48 24.79
CA ALA A 100 6.57 -17.57 25.48
C ALA A 100 5.86 -16.20 25.66
N PRO A 101 6.53 -15.10 26.06
CA PRO A 101 5.88 -13.80 26.16
C PRO A 101 5.35 -13.28 24.81
N THR A 102 6.12 -13.50 23.74
CA THR A 102 5.73 -13.06 22.39
C THR A 102 4.57 -13.89 21.86
N ALA A 103 4.60 -15.22 22.08
CA ALA A 103 3.49 -16.10 21.71
C ALA A 103 2.20 -15.75 22.47
N ALA A 104 2.29 -15.50 23.79
CA ALA A 104 1.16 -15.09 24.60
C ALA A 104 0.56 -13.76 24.12
N ALA A 105 1.41 -12.75 23.88
CA ALA A 105 0.98 -11.46 23.34
C ALA A 105 0.25 -11.63 21.99
N LEU A 106 0.83 -12.40 21.07
CA LEU A 106 0.25 -12.63 19.75
C LEU A 106 -1.09 -13.38 19.81
N LEU A 107 -1.27 -14.30 20.76
CA LEU A 107 -2.55 -14.99 20.99
C LEU A 107 -3.66 -14.04 21.50
N HIS A 108 -3.29 -13.00 22.25
CA HIS A 108 -4.22 -11.98 22.73
C HIS A 108 -4.60 -10.94 21.67
N LEU A 109 -3.76 -10.72 20.65
CA LEU A 109 -4.06 -9.78 19.57
C LEU A 109 -5.22 -10.26 18.69
N GLN A 110 -6.11 -9.31 18.37
CA GLN A 110 -7.30 -9.54 17.57
C GLN A 110 -7.59 -8.34 16.67
N GLY A 111 -7.98 -8.63 15.43
CA GLY A 111 -8.59 -7.61 14.57
C GLY A 111 -9.96 -7.19 15.10
N ARG A 112 -10.36 -5.94 14.86
CA ARG A 112 -11.70 -5.46 15.20
C ARG A 112 -12.74 -5.92 14.19
N GLN A 113 -13.90 -6.31 14.70
CA GLN A 113 -15.08 -6.53 13.89
C GLN A 113 -15.65 -5.18 13.39
N PRO A 114 -15.99 -5.04 12.09
CA PRO A 114 -16.64 -3.84 11.60
C PRO A 114 -17.98 -3.64 12.30
N ARG A 115 -18.22 -2.44 12.86
CA ARG A 115 -19.53 -2.08 13.41
C ARG A 115 -20.40 -1.54 12.28
N SER A 116 -21.24 -2.36 11.65
CA SER A 116 -22.39 -1.84 10.89
C SER A 116 -23.44 -2.92 10.61
N ASP A 117 -24.70 -2.58 10.84
CA ASP A 117 -25.88 -3.40 10.54
C ASP A 117 -26.11 -3.61 9.02
N LYS A 118 -25.31 -2.96 8.16
CA LYS A 118 -25.33 -3.08 6.68
C LYS A 118 -24.08 -3.77 6.10
N ALA A 119 -23.17 -4.25 6.94
CA ALA A 119 -21.89 -4.80 6.48
C ALA A 119 -22.06 -6.10 5.69
N HIS A 120 -23.12 -6.87 5.96
CA HIS A 120 -23.42 -8.11 5.26
C HIS A 120 -23.91 -7.92 3.82
N GLU A 121 -24.39 -6.73 3.43
CA GLU A 121 -24.83 -6.45 2.05
C GLU A 121 -23.66 -6.06 1.12
N VAL A 122 -22.48 -5.75 1.67
CA VAL A 122 -21.32 -5.23 0.91
C VAL A 122 -20.15 -6.21 0.86
N HIS A 123 -20.07 -7.15 1.80
CA HIS A 123 -18.93 -8.06 1.95
C HIS A 123 -19.32 -9.52 1.69
N ASP A 124 -18.55 -10.20 0.84
CA ASP A 124 -18.75 -11.61 0.47
C ASP A 124 -18.07 -12.58 1.43
N ILE A 125 -17.57 -12.11 2.56
CA ILE A 125 -16.73 -12.83 3.52
C ILE A 125 -17.39 -12.92 4.90
N ASP A 126 -17.01 -13.90 5.70
CA ASP A 126 -17.52 -14.04 7.07
C ASP A 126 -16.84 -13.03 8.01
N LEU A 127 -17.57 -11.95 8.32
CA LEU A 127 -17.13 -10.90 9.24
C LEU A 127 -17.12 -11.32 10.71
N SER A 128 -17.60 -12.52 11.06
CA SER A 128 -17.48 -13.10 12.41
C SER A 128 -16.14 -13.78 12.64
N LEU A 129 -15.39 -14.08 11.57
CA LEU A 129 -14.04 -14.62 11.67
C LEU A 129 -13.05 -13.51 12.02
N ILE A 130 -12.36 -13.69 13.15
CA ILE A 130 -11.39 -12.74 13.69
C ILE A 130 -9.98 -13.29 13.49
N GLY A 131 -9.13 -12.52 12.81
CA GLY A 131 -7.71 -12.81 12.61
C GLY A 131 -6.85 -11.73 13.25
N TRP A 132 -5.76 -11.38 12.57
CA TRP A 132 -4.81 -10.36 13.00
C TRP A 132 -4.82 -9.18 12.05
N ALA A 133 -4.46 -8.01 12.59
CA ALA A 133 -4.47 -6.73 11.89
C ALA A 133 -3.05 -6.19 11.73
N TRP A 134 -2.88 -5.28 10.76
CA TRP A 134 -1.62 -4.55 10.60
C TRP A 134 -1.28 -3.67 11.81
N ALA A 135 -2.30 -3.03 12.37
CA ALA A 135 -2.17 -2.16 13.53
C ALA A 135 -3.27 -2.44 14.55
N GLU A 136 -3.00 -2.12 15.81
CA GLU A 136 -3.98 -2.28 16.89
C GLU A 136 -5.27 -1.52 16.60
N GLY A 137 -6.39 -2.15 16.92
CA GLY A 137 -7.71 -1.56 16.69
C GLY A 137 -8.16 -1.55 15.22
N ASN A 138 -7.39 -2.13 14.29
CA ASN A 138 -7.79 -2.29 12.89
C ASN A 138 -8.41 -3.66 12.61
N PHE A 139 -8.98 -3.81 11.41
CA PHE A 139 -9.63 -5.04 10.93
C PHE A 139 -8.66 -6.17 10.59
N SER A 140 -9.18 -7.39 10.56
CA SER A 140 -8.43 -8.60 10.24
C SER A 140 -8.07 -8.70 8.76
N TRP A 141 -6.78 -8.81 8.44
CA TRP A 141 -6.27 -8.91 7.08
C TRP A 141 -5.60 -10.26 6.82
N VAL A 142 -5.54 -10.69 5.56
CA VAL A 142 -5.00 -12.00 5.17
C VAL A 142 -3.54 -12.15 5.59
N GLU A 143 -2.70 -11.19 5.25
CA GLU A 143 -1.26 -11.32 5.46
C GLU A 143 -0.83 -11.31 6.94
N PRO A 144 -1.28 -10.35 7.79
CA PRO A 144 -1.02 -10.44 9.23
C PRO A 144 -1.58 -11.72 9.85
N THR A 145 -2.72 -12.22 9.36
CA THR A 145 -3.31 -13.47 9.85
C THR A 145 -2.47 -14.68 9.44
N ALA A 146 -1.99 -14.73 8.19
CA ALA A 146 -1.12 -15.78 7.70
C ALA A 146 0.19 -15.85 8.49
N TRP A 147 0.85 -14.71 8.70
CA TRP A 147 2.05 -14.64 9.53
C TRP A 147 1.81 -15.07 10.97
N ALA A 148 0.72 -14.61 11.60
CA ALA A 148 0.42 -14.96 12.98
C ALA A 148 0.13 -16.46 13.14
N CYS A 149 -0.67 -17.04 12.24
CA CYS A 149 -0.93 -18.48 12.22
C CYS A 149 0.35 -19.28 12.00
N LEU A 150 1.18 -18.91 11.02
CA LEU A 150 2.44 -19.57 10.74
C LEU A 150 3.39 -19.53 11.95
N ALA A 151 3.56 -18.36 12.57
CA ALA A 151 4.42 -18.15 13.73
C ALA A 151 3.95 -18.97 14.95
N LEU A 152 2.66 -18.91 15.27
CA LEU A 152 2.08 -19.62 16.41
C LEU A 152 2.11 -21.13 16.21
N ARG A 153 1.85 -21.62 14.99
CA ARG A 153 2.01 -23.04 14.67
C ARG A 153 3.45 -23.50 14.86
N ARG A 154 4.44 -22.72 14.38
CA ARG A 154 5.87 -22.99 14.60
C ARG A 154 6.25 -22.99 16.09
N ALA A 155 5.62 -22.12 16.88
CA ALA A 155 5.78 -22.04 18.33
C ALA A 155 5.04 -23.17 19.12
N GLY A 156 4.39 -24.12 18.44
CA GLY A 156 3.69 -25.23 19.10
C GLY A 156 2.24 -24.92 19.52
N HIS A 157 1.68 -23.78 19.14
CA HIS A 157 0.30 -23.37 19.45
C HIS A 157 -0.70 -23.69 18.33
N GLY A 158 -0.39 -24.63 17.44
CA GLY A 158 -1.22 -24.90 16.26
C GLY A 158 -2.67 -25.29 16.57
N GLU A 159 -2.88 -26.04 17.65
CA GLU A 159 -4.22 -26.48 18.11
C GLU A 159 -4.97 -25.41 18.92
N HIS A 160 -4.37 -24.24 19.17
CA HIS A 160 -5.00 -23.19 19.94
C HIS A 160 -6.23 -22.62 19.20
N PRO A 161 -7.39 -22.40 19.85
CA PRO A 161 -8.61 -21.92 19.19
C PRO A 161 -8.44 -20.66 18.35
N ARG A 162 -7.62 -19.69 18.81
CA ARG A 162 -7.28 -18.49 18.02
C ARG A 162 -6.58 -18.80 16.70
N VAL A 163 -5.65 -19.75 16.70
CA VAL A 163 -4.95 -20.17 15.47
C VAL A 163 -5.95 -20.82 14.52
N GLN A 164 -6.79 -21.72 15.03
CA GLN A 164 -7.83 -22.38 14.24
C GLN A 164 -8.81 -21.38 13.60
N GLN A 165 -9.25 -20.36 14.34
CA GLN A 165 -10.08 -19.28 13.81
C GLN A 165 -9.36 -18.47 12.71
N GLY A 166 -8.06 -18.22 12.88
CA GLY A 166 -7.25 -17.57 11.85
C GLY A 166 -7.10 -18.39 10.58
N LEU A 167 -6.91 -19.71 10.69
CA LEU A 167 -6.85 -20.60 9.53
C LEU A 167 -8.20 -20.66 8.79
N GLN A 168 -9.31 -20.68 9.53
CA GLN A 168 -10.66 -20.57 8.95
C GLN A 168 -10.85 -19.24 8.23
N LEU A 169 -10.36 -18.14 8.79
CA LEU A 169 -10.39 -16.82 8.16
C LEU A 169 -9.68 -16.83 6.80
N LEU A 170 -8.52 -17.48 6.72
CA LEU A 170 -7.77 -17.61 5.47
C LEU A 170 -8.57 -18.41 4.44
N LEU A 171 -9.10 -19.58 4.83
CA LEU A 171 -9.92 -20.43 3.96
C LEU A 171 -11.19 -19.74 3.44
N ASP A 172 -11.85 -18.96 4.29
CA ASP A 172 -13.05 -18.17 3.94
C ASP A 172 -12.74 -17.17 2.80
N ARG A 173 -11.59 -16.49 2.90
CA ARG A 173 -11.13 -15.48 1.94
C ARG A 173 -10.45 -16.06 0.70
N THR A 174 -10.09 -17.34 0.68
CA THR A 174 -9.54 -18.01 -0.52
C THR A 174 -10.61 -18.11 -1.61
N PHE A 175 -10.20 -17.86 -2.86
CA PHE A 175 -11.05 -18.02 -4.05
C PHE A 175 -11.29 -19.51 -4.33
N ASP A 176 -12.45 -19.84 -4.92
CA ASP A 176 -12.79 -21.24 -5.24
C ASP A 176 -11.85 -21.83 -6.30
N GLU A 177 -11.44 -21.03 -7.28
CA GLU A 177 -10.49 -21.42 -8.33
C GLU A 177 -9.02 -21.36 -7.88
N GLY A 178 -8.77 -20.92 -6.64
CA GLY A 178 -7.45 -20.86 -6.03
C GLY A 178 -6.89 -19.44 -5.92
N GLY A 179 -5.95 -19.30 -5.00
CA GLY A 179 -5.33 -18.04 -4.65
C GLY A 179 -6.15 -17.25 -3.63
N ILE A 180 -5.54 -16.18 -3.13
CA ILE A 180 -6.13 -15.21 -2.21
C ILE A 180 -5.54 -13.83 -2.50
N ASN A 181 -6.26 -12.77 -2.13
CA ASN A 181 -5.73 -11.41 -2.12
C ASN A 181 -5.53 -10.93 -0.68
N TYR A 182 -5.47 -9.63 -0.44
CA TYR A 182 -5.25 -9.10 0.90
C TYR A 182 -6.50 -9.16 1.80
N GLY A 183 -7.72 -9.20 1.24
CA GLY A 183 -8.97 -9.01 1.99
C GLY A 183 -10.19 -9.73 1.38
N ASN A 184 -11.10 -8.96 0.78
CA ASN A 184 -12.38 -9.46 0.24
C ASN A 184 -12.19 -10.16 -1.11
N ARG A 185 -13.07 -11.08 -1.49
CA ARG A 185 -13.04 -11.67 -2.85
C ARG A 185 -13.91 -10.89 -3.82
N HIS A 186 -14.92 -10.17 -3.30
CA HIS A 186 -15.78 -9.28 -4.07
C HIS A 186 -15.91 -7.92 -3.40
N ILE A 187 -16.07 -6.88 -4.21
CA ILE A 187 -16.47 -5.55 -3.74
C ILE A 187 -17.60 -5.06 -4.66
N LEU A 188 -18.74 -4.71 -4.06
CA LEU A 188 -19.93 -4.22 -4.78
C LEU A 188 -20.37 -5.15 -5.92
N GLY A 189 -20.32 -6.46 -5.67
CA GLY A 189 -20.72 -7.50 -6.64
C GLY A 189 -19.70 -7.79 -7.74
N LYS A 190 -18.55 -7.10 -7.76
CA LYS A 190 -17.47 -7.37 -8.72
C LYS A 190 -16.38 -8.24 -8.10
N PRO A 191 -15.93 -9.31 -8.79
CA PRO A 191 -14.83 -10.13 -8.32
C PRO A 191 -13.53 -9.33 -8.31
N LEU A 192 -12.71 -9.59 -7.30
CA LEU A 192 -11.31 -9.20 -7.25
C LEU A 192 -10.44 -10.37 -7.70
N GLU A 193 -9.14 -10.13 -7.87
CA GLU A 193 -8.21 -11.17 -8.32
C GLU A 193 -7.31 -11.63 -7.17
N PRO A 194 -6.91 -12.92 -7.16
CA PRO A 194 -5.88 -13.41 -6.27
C PRO A 194 -4.51 -12.80 -6.59
N VAL A 195 -3.64 -12.74 -5.59
CA VAL A 195 -2.28 -12.17 -5.69
C VAL A 195 -1.25 -13.22 -5.24
N PRO A 196 -0.11 -13.41 -5.96
CA PRO A 196 0.86 -14.44 -5.63
C PRO A 196 1.45 -14.35 -4.22
N GLY A 197 1.84 -13.16 -3.76
CA GLY A 197 2.44 -12.95 -2.42
C GLY A 197 1.53 -13.39 -1.26
N PRO A 198 0.32 -12.82 -1.10
CA PRO A 198 -0.66 -13.28 -0.10
C PRO A 198 -1.01 -14.76 -0.24
N THR A 199 -1.06 -15.29 -1.46
CA THR A 199 -1.29 -16.72 -1.70
C THR A 199 -0.18 -17.59 -1.14
N ALA A 200 1.08 -17.22 -1.38
CA ALA A 200 2.22 -17.93 -0.83
C ALA A 200 2.20 -17.95 0.71
N LEU A 201 1.95 -16.81 1.36
CA LEU A 201 1.86 -16.72 2.81
C LEU A 201 0.69 -17.55 3.38
N MET A 202 -0.47 -17.52 2.71
CA MET A 202 -1.64 -18.31 3.10
C MET A 202 -1.37 -19.81 2.98
N LEU A 203 -0.72 -20.27 1.90
CA LEU A 203 -0.30 -21.67 1.75
C LEU A 203 0.70 -22.08 2.84
N LEU A 204 1.68 -21.23 3.15
CA LEU A 204 2.59 -21.47 4.27
C LEU A 204 1.85 -21.59 5.60
N ALA A 205 0.85 -20.75 5.86
CA ALA A 205 0.03 -20.84 7.07
C ALA A 205 -0.88 -22.08 7.11
N LEU A 206 -1.32 -22.59 5.94
CA LEU A 206 -2.22 -23.74 5.77
C LEU A 206 -1.51 -25.06 5.40
N GLN A 207 -0.21 -25.15 5.63
CA GLN A 207 0.54 -26.41 5.47
C GLN A 207 -0.14 -27.57 6.20
N GLY A 208 -0.30 -28.70 5.51
CA GLY A 208 -0.99 -29.89 6.01
C GLY A 208 -2.50 -29.93 5.74
N HIS A 209 -3.09 -28.90 5.12
CA HIS A 209 -4.51 -28.86 4.75
C HIS A 209 -4.75 -28.96 3.23
N HIS A 210 -3.94 -29.74 2.52
CA HIS A 210 -4.04 -29.90 1.06
C HIS A 210 -5.27 -30.71 0.62
N ASP A 211 -5.94 -31.37 1.57
CA ASP A 211 -7.25 -32.01 1.40
C ASP A 211 -8.37 -30.98 1.15
N GLN A 212 -8.18 -29.73 1.55
CA GLN A 212 -9.12 -28.64 1.28
C GLN A 212 -9.06 -28.24 -0.21
N PRO A 213 -10.19 -28.28 -0.96
CA PRO A 213 -10.18 -27.98 -2.40
C PRO A 213 -9.60 -26.61 -2.75
N ARG A 214 -9.89 -25.59 -1.94
CA ARG A 214 -9.36 -24.22 -2.11
C ARG A 214 -7.85 -24.14 -1.92
N VAL A 215 -7.29 -24.94 -1.01
CA VAL A 215 -5.84 -25.01 -0.79
C VAL A 215 -5.16 -25.69 -1.99
N ALA A 216 -5.68 -26.83 -2.43
CA ALA A 216 -5.17 -27.52 -3.61
C ALA A 216 -5.27 -26.66 -4.89
N ALA A 217 -6.36 -25.90 -5.05
CA ALA A 217 -6.50 -24.93 -6.14
C ALA A 217 -5.48 -23.79 -6.04
N SER A 218 -5.21 -23.31 -4.84
CA SER A 218 -4.21 -22.26 -4.59
C SER A 218 -2.77 -22.70 -4.90
N VAL A 219 -2.44 -23.97 -4.64
CA VAL A 219 -1.15 -24.56 -5.05
C VAL A 219 -1.01 -24.51 -6.58
N ARG A 220 -2.05 -24.90 -7.32
CA ARG A 220 -2.06 -24.83 -8.80
C ARG A 220 -1.94 -23.39 -9.31
N TYR A 221 -2.73 -22.47 -8.75
CA TYR A 221 -2.67 -21.05 -9.10
C TYR A 221 -1.26 -20.49 -8.92
N LEU A 222 -0.61 -20.76 -7.77
CA LEU A 222 0.72 -20.23 -7.49
C LEU A 222 1.77 -20.82 -8.43
N GLY A 223 1.68 -22.13 -8.74
CA GLY A 223 2.54 -22.78 -9.73
C GLY A 223 2.38 -22.21 -11.14
N GLN A 224 1.14 -21.93 -11.57
CA GLN A 224 0.85 -21.28 -12.85
C GLN A 224 1.37 -19.85 -12.90
N ALA A 225 1.10 -19.05 -11.86
CA ALA A 225 1.59 -17.67 -11.76
C ALA A 225 3.12 -17.60 -11.84
N ALA A 226 3.81 -18.52 -11.14
CA ALA A 226 5.25 -18.64 -11.19
C ALA A 226 5.78 -19.14 -12.55
N THR A 227 4.97 -19.91 -13.28
CA THR A 227 5.32 -20.36 -14.63
C THR A 227 5.20 -19.22 -15.66
N LEU A 228 4.20 -18.36 -15.52
CA LEU A 228 3.88 -17.30 -16.49
C LEU A 228 4.66 -15.99 -16.25
N GLY A 229 4.97 -15.65 -15.00
CA GLY A 229 5.61 -14.38 -14.64
C GLY A 229 7.12 -14.48 -14.38
N ASP A 230 7.83 -13.37 -14.51
CA ASP A 230 9.27 -13.24 -14.27
C ASP A 230 9.63 -12.33 -13.07
N ASP A 231 8.61 -11.85 -12.33
CA ASP A 231 8.82 -11.05 -11.14
C ASP A 231 9.56 -11.83 -10.04
N LEU A 232 10.71 -11.32 -9.63
CA LEU A 232 11.61 -11.96 -8.68
C LEU A 232 10.92 -12.29 -7.34
N GLU A 233 10.15 -11.36 -6.79
CA GLU A 233 9.52 -11.54 -5.48
C GLU A 233 8.44 -12.63 -5.54
N HIS A 234 7.61 -12.64 -6.59
CA HIS A 234 6.63 -13.69 -6.82
C HIS A 234 7.29 -15.07 -7.02
N LEU A 235 8.37 -15.15 -7.80
CA LEU A 235 9.11 -16.39 -8.00
C LEU A 235 9.70 -16.92 -6.69
N CYS A 236 10.31 -16.06 -5.88
CA CYS A 236 10.87 -16.43 -4.58
C CYS A 236 9.76 -16.95 -3.63
N TRP A 237 8.65 -16.23 -3.52
CA TRP A 237 7.52 -16.65 -2.69
C TRP A 237 6.91 -17.97 -3.17
N ALA A 238 6.76 -18.17 -4.48
CA ALA A 238 6.28 -19.41 -5.04
C ALA A 238 7.20 -20.58 -4.68
N ARG A 239 8.52 -20.41 -4.84
CA ARG A 239 9.50 -21.45 -4.49
C ARG A 239 9.45 -21.84 -3.02
N ILE A 240 9.39 -20.85 -2.13
CA ILE A 240 9.29 -21.09 -0.67
C ILE A 240 7.96 -21.79 -0.34
N ALA A 241 6.83 -21.29 -0.85
CA ALA A 241 5.51 -21.76 -0.46
C ALA A 241 5.09 -23.08 -1.11
N LEU A 242 5.66 -23.46 -2.26
CA LEU A 242 5.40 -24.74 -2.90
C LEU A 242 6.27 -25.88 -2.35
N THR A 243 7.35 -25.57 -1.63
CA THR A 243 8.25 -26.57 -1.03
C THR A 243 7.52 -27.57 -0.10
N PRO A 244 6.64 -27.14 0.84
CA PRO A 244 5.85 -28.08 1.66
C PRO A 244 4.85 -28.95 0.87
N TYR A 245 4.61 -28.63 -0.39
CA TYR A 245 3.65 -29.29 -1.28
C TYR A 245 4.33 -30.07 -2.40
N ALA A 246 5.63 -30.33 -2.30
CA ALA A 246 6.43 -30.98 -3.34
C ALA A 246 5.92 -32.37 -3.76
N SER A 247 5.11 -33.05 -2.94
CA SER A 247 4.49 -34.33 -3.29
C SER A 247 3.21 -34.22 -4.12
N LEU A 248 2.66 -33.02 -4.31
CA LEU A 248 1.43 -32.84 -5.07
C LEU A 248 1.70 -32.83 -6.59
N PRO A 249 0.76 -33.36 -7.41
CA PRO A 249 0.93 -33.39 -8.86
C PRO A 249 1.19 -32.00 -9.47
N GLY A 250 2.15 -31.91 -10.39
CA GLY A 250 2.51 -30.66 -11.07
C GLY A 250 3.49 -29.77 -10.29
N VAL A 251 3.64 -29.97 -8.98
CA VAL A 251 4.54 -29.17 -8.15
C VAL A 251 6.03 -29.51 -8.40
N PRO A 252 6.45 -30.79 -8.49
CA PRO A 252 7.83 -31.13 -8.83
C PRO A 252 8.33 -30.47 -10.11
N GLU A 253 7.52 -30.46 -11.16
CA GLU A 253 7.85 -29.88 -12.47
C GLU A 253 8.06 -28.37 -12.37
N VAL A 254 7.21 -27.68 -11.60
CA VAL A 254 7.38 -26.24 -11.34
C VAL A 254 8.66 -25.99 -10.54
N LEU A 255 8.88 -26.73 -9.44
CA LEU A 255 10.05 -26.57 -8.57
C LEU A 255 11.38 -26.79 -9.33
N GLN A 256 11.44 -27.75 -10.26
CA GLN A 256 12.63 -28.02 -11.09
C GLN A 256 13.08 -26.82 -11.93
N THR A 257 12.16 -25.91 -12.29
CA THR A 257 12.47 -24.76 -13.14
C THR A 257 12.69 -23.47 -12.35
N LEU A 258 12.17 -23.39 -11.12
CA LEU A 258 12.08 -22.15 -10.36
C LEU A 258 13.44 -21.57 -9.99
N ASP A 259 14.40 -22.40 -9.58
CA ASP A 259 15.71 -21.90 -9.12
C ASP A 259 16.47 -21.19 -10.25
N ALA A 260 16.45 -21.75 -11.46
CA ALA A 260 17.07 -21.12 -12.64
C ALA A 260 16.41 -19.79 -12.98
N ARG A 261 15.07 -19.70 -12.88
CA ARG A 261 14.32 -18.47 -13.14
C ARG A 261 14.56 -17.40 -12.08
N ILE A 262 14.66 -17.79 -10.81
CA ILE A 262 15.00 -16.88 -9.71
C ILE A 262 16.39 -16.29 -9.95
N VAL A 263 17.38 -17.13 -10.31
CA VAL A 263 18.73 -16.65 -10.64
C VAL A 263 18.68 -15.68 -11.82
N GLN A 264 17.96 -16.01 -12.89
CA GLN A 264 17.83 -15.14 -14.05
C GLN A 264 17.19 -13.78 -13.70
N ALA A 265 16.08 -13.79 -12.95
CA ALA A 265 15.38 -12.57 -12.53
C ALA A 265 16.24 -11.73 -11.58
N HIS A 266 17.01 -12.37 -10.69
CA HIS A 266 17.95 -11.71 -9.79
C HIS A 266 19.12 -11.07 -10.55
N GLU A 267 19.71 -11.76 -11.53
CA GLU A 267 20.82 -11.24 -12.34
C GLU A 267 20.37 -10.11 -13.29
N ALA A 268 19.12 -10.11 -13.75
CA ALA A 268 18.56 -9.05 -14.59
C ALA A 268 18.25 -7.76 -13.81
N ARG A 269 18.01 -7.88 -12.50
CA ARG A 269 17.54 -6.78 -11.65
C ARG A 269 18.48 -5.56 -11.62
N PRO A 270 19.81 -5.69 -11.41
CA PRO A 270 20.72 -4.54 -11.39
C PRO A 270 20.77 -3.74 -12.69
N ALA A 271 20.36 -4.33 -13.82
CA ALA A 271 20.25 -3.63 -15.10
C ALA A 271 19.04 -2.69 -15.19
N THR A 272 18.20 -2.62 -14.14
CA THR A 272 16.99 -1.78 -14.08
C THR A 272 17.28 -0.48 -13.32
N PRO A 273 17.49 0.67 -13.99
CA PRO A 273 18.08 1.88 -13.38
C PRO A 273 17.27 2.55 -12.27
N TRP A 274 15.96 2.29 -12.22
CA TRP A 274 15.06 2.88 -11.21
C TRP A 274 14.94 2.02 -9.95
N VAL A 275 15.47 0.80 -10.01
CA VAL A 275 15.41 -0.19 -8.93
C VAL A 275 16.63 -0.01 -8.02
N GLN A 276 16.38 0.06 -6.72
CA GLN A 276 17.45 0.09 -5.72
C GLN A 276 17.80 -1.35 -5.28
N PRO A 277 19.03 -1.58 -4.79
CA PRO A 277 19.33 -2.80 -4.04
C PRO A 277 18.31 -2.94 -2.90
N SER A 278 17.89 -4.16 -2.59
CA SER A 278 16.81 -4.40 -1.64
C SER A 278 17.17 -5.56 -0.72
N PRO A 279 17.58 -5.30 0.54
CA PRO A 279 17.87 -6.36 1.50
C PRO A 279 16.71 -7.36 1.67
N LEU A 280 15.46 -6.88 1.55
CA LEU A 280 14.27 -7.72 1.58
C LEU A 280 14.29 -8.75 0.43
N ARG A 281 14.52 -8.31 -0.82
CA ARG A 281 14.55 -9.18 -1.99
C ARG A 281 15.78 -10.10 -2.00
N GLU A 282 16.94 -9.62 -1.55
CA GLU A 282 18.12 -10.48 -1.35
C GLU A 282 17.82 -11.59 -0.33
N SER A 283 17.15 -11.26 0.78
CA SER A 283 16.73 -12.24 1.79
C SER A 283 15.77 -13.27 1.21
N LEU A 284 14.74 -12.84 0.48
CA LEU A 284 13.78 -13.75 -0.17
C LEU A 284 14.45 -14.64 -1.23
N THR A 285 15.36 -14.08 -2.02
CA THR A 285 16.14 -14.83 -3.03
C THR A 285 16.98 -15.91 -2.37
N ALA A 286 17.70 -15.57 -1.29
CA ALA A 286 18.49 -16.54 -0.53
C ALA A 286 17.61 -17.63 0.10
N LEU A 287 16.47 -17.25 0.69
CA LEU A 287 15.53 -18.20 1.31
C LEU A 287 14.92 -19.15 0.27
N ALA A 288 14.66 -18.68 -0.95
CA ALA A 288 14.11 -19.49 -2.03
C ALA A 288 15.14 -20.47 -2.59
N LEU A 289 16.34 -19.98 -2.93
CA LEU A 289 17.45 -20.82 -3.44
C LEU A 289 18.02 -21.75 -2.36
N GLY A 290 17.84 -21.40 -1.09
CA GLY A 290 18.40 -22.10 0.07
C GLY A 290 17.55 -23.22 0.65
N THR A 291 16.39 -23.52 0.05
CA THR A 291 15.42 -24.49 0.59
C THR A 291 15.98 -25.90 0.79
N GLU A 292 17.00 -26.31 0.01
CA GLU A 292 17.69 -27.60 0.18
C GLU A 292 18.66 -27.61 1.37
N GLN A 293 19.31 -26.48 1.67
CA GLN A 293 20.19 -26.31 2.83
C GLN A 293 19.39 -26.19 4.12
N GLY A 294 18.21 -25.58 4.03
CA GLY A 294 17.24 -25.51 5.11
C GLY A 294 15.92 -24.94 4.62
N ALA A 295 14.82 -25.52 5.07
CA ALA A 295 13.47 -25.05 4.75
C ALA A 295 12.83 -24.37 5.97
N PRO A 296 13.23 -23.13 6.33
CA PRO A 296 12.79 -22.45 7.56
C PRO A 296 11.27 -22.30 7.66
N PHE A 297 10.58 -22.30 6.52
CA PHE A 297 9.13 -22.16 6.41
C PHE A 297 8.36 -23.48 6.50
N VAL A 298 9.01 -24.64 6.43
CA VAL A 298 8.35 -25.95 6.58
C VAL A 298 8.05 -26.20 8.06
N LEU A 299 6.80 -26.48 8.41
CA LEU A 299 6.41 -26.77 9.79
C LEU A 299 6.77 -28.21 10.19
N PRO A 300 7.19 -28.46 11.45
CA PRO A 300 7.71 -29.76 11.89
C PRO A 300 6.65 -30.86 12.10
N SER A 301 5.35 -30.59 12.06
CA SER A 301 4.29 -31.62 12.18
C SER A 301 3.01 -31.24 11.42
N ASN A 302 2.33 -32.25 10.84
CA ASN A 302 1.02 -32.08 10.20
C ASN A 302 -0.10 -31.90 11.26
N PRO A 303 -0.97 -30.88 11.12
CA PRO A 303 -2.08 -30.61 12.04
C PRO A 303 -3.27 -31.55 11.78
N LYS A 304 -4.25 -31.55 12.70
CA LYS A 304 -5.56 -32.19 12.48
C LYS A 304 -6.34 -31.50 11.33
N PRO A 305 -7.26 -32.19 10.63
CA PRO A 305 -8.08 -31.59 9.59
C PRO A 305 -8.89 -30.37 10.09
N LEU A 306 -8.89 -29.28 9.34
CA LEU A 306 -9.74 -28.12 9.61
C LEU A 306 -11.20 -28.47 9.27
N PRO A 307 -12.17 -28.16 10.14
CA PRO A 307 -13.58 -28.33 9.80
C PRO A 307 -13.97 -27.39 8.65
N LEU A 308 -14.74 -27.90 7.68
CA LEU A 308 -15.26 -27.13 6.55
C LEU A 308 -16.07 -25.91 7.03
N PRO A 309 -16.02 -24.77 6.32
CA PRO A 309 -16.86 -23.63 6.63
C PRO A 309 -18.34 -24.04 6.52
N LYS A 310 -19.09 -23.92 7.62
CA LYS A 310 -20.55 -24.05 7.58
C LYS A 310 -21.13 -22.70 7.20
N THR A 311 -21.74 -22.62 6.03
CA THR A 311 -22.62 -21.49 5.68
C THR A 311 -23.79 -21.49 6.67
N LYS A 312 -23.84 -20.51 7.58
CA LYS A 312 -24.98 -20.31 8.47
C LYS A 312 -25.80 -19.10 8.01
N PRO A 313 -27.14 -19.20 7.96
CA PRO A 313 -27.99 -18.04 7.83
C PRO A 313 -27.91 -17.18 9.12
N PRO A 314 -28.14 -15.86 9.01
CA PRO A 314 -27.95 -14.93 10.12
C PRO A 314 -28.90 -15.22 11.29
N ALA A 315 -28.39 -15.15 12.51
CA ALA A 315 -29.19 -15.19 13.73
C ALA A 315 -29.73 -13.78 14.06
N PRO A 316 -30.96 -13.65 14.61
CA PRO A 316 -31.53 -12.35 14.94
C PRO A 316 -30.83 -11.74 16.16
N GLY A 317 -30.28 -10.54 15.99
CA GLY A 317 -29.64 -9.78 17.06
C GLY A 317 -30.63 -9.26 18.10
N ARG A 318 -30.37 -9.54 19.38
CA ARG A 318 -31.02 -8.85 20.51
C ARG A 318 -30.34 -7.51 20.75
N ARG A 319 -31.16 -6.47 20.92
CA ARG A 319 -30.73 -5.12 21.33
C ARG A 319 -30.30 -5.14 22.79
N SER A 320 -29.15 -4.55 23.08
CA SER A 320 -28.74 -4.13 24.42
C SER A 320 -28.73 -2.60 24.48
N PHE A 321 -29.35 -2.07 25.53
CA PHE A 321 -29.53 -0.65 25.80
C PHE A 321 -28.52 -0.23 26.87
N GLY A 322 -27.85 0.91 26.63
CA GLY A 322 -27.03 1.61 27.62
C GLY A 322 -25.54 1.28 27.55
N GLU A 323 -24.73 2.23 27.07
CA GLU A 323 -24.12 3.23 27.96
C GLU A 323 -23.42 4.32 27.12
N LYS A 324 -23.75 5.57 27.43
CA LYS A 324 -23.04 6.77 26.99
C LYS A 324 -22.46 7.46 28.23
N ILE A 325 -21.38 8.19 27.98
CA ILE A 325 -20.86 9.41 28.64
C ILE A 325 -19.49 9.23 29.32
N ARG A 326 -18.44 9.66 28.61
CA ARG A 326 -17.34 10.58 29.00
C ARG A 326 -16.34 10.60 27.82
N ASN A 327 -15.79 11.70 27.32
CA ASN A 327 -15.34 12.93 27.93
C ASN A 327 -15.53 14.12 26.96
N VAL A 328 -16.19 15.18 27.43
CA VAL A 328 -15.99 16.55 26.95
C VAL A 328 -15.19 17.23 28.06
N TYR A 329 -13.91 17.49 27.85
CA TYR A 329 -13.09 18.54 28.50
C TYR A 329 -11.61 18.38 28.09
N GLN A 330 -11.34 18.43 26.78
CA GLN A 330 -10.01 18.73 26.23
C GLN A 330 -10.14 19.53 24.92
N GLY A 331 -11.11 20.46 24.87
CA GLY A 331 -11.46 21.25 23.68
C GLY A 331 -11.22 22.76 23.80
N MET A 332 -10.50 23.22 24.83
CA MET A 332 -10.26 24.65 25.07
C MET A 332 -8.81 24.94 25.46
N VAL A 333 -7.83 24.51 24.65
CA VAL A 333 -6.50 25.16 24.53
C VAL A 333 -5.93 25.04 23.10
N ALA A 334 -6.44 24.15 22.24
CA ALA A 334 -5.87 23.92 20.90
C ALA A 334 -6.42 24.80 19.75
N ASN A 335 -6.86 26.04 20.03
CA ASN A 335 -7.34 26.99 19.01
C ASN A 335 -6.36 28.15 18.71
N ALA A 336 -5.10 28.06 19.13
CA ALA A 336 -4.16 29.19 19.01
C ALA A 336 -2.88 28.91 18.20
N LEU A 337 -2.75 27.77 17.52
CA LEU A 337 -1.60 27.46 16.66
C LEU A 337 -2.02 26.83 15.33
N SER A 338 -3.00 27.44 14.64
CA SER A 338 -3.02 27.38 13.18
C SER A 338 -2.28 28.62 12.68
N VAL A 339 -1.04 28.44 12.26
CA VAL A 339 -0.24 29.49 11.62
C VAL A 339 -1.06 30.11 10.48
N LEU A 340 -1.13 31.43 10.50
CA LEU A 340 -1.74 32.31 9.51
C LEU A 340 -1.28 31.98 8.08
N LYS A 341 -1.93 31.04 7.41
CA LYS A 341 -1.89 30.99 5.94
C LYS A 341 -2.98 31.94 5.45
N THR A 342 -2.60 33.17 5.12
CA THR A 342 -3.45 34.07 4.34
C THR A 342 -3.58 33.43 2.96
N LEU A 343 -4.76 32.91 2.64
CA LEU A 343 -5.06 32.49 1.28
C LEU A 343 -5.08 33.73 0.40
N ASP A 344 -4.51 33.61 -0.78
CA ASP A 344 -4.76 34.57 -1.85
C ASP A 344 -6.29 34.59 -2.11
N PRO A 345 -6.93 35.76 -2.19
CA PRO A 345 -8.35 35.84 -2.51
C PRO A 345 -8.70 35.29 -3.89
N ARG A 346 -7.71 35.08 -4.77
CA ARG A 346 -7.89 34.44 -6.07
C ARG A 346 -6.93 33.27 -6.25
N SER A 347 -7.40 32.29 -7.02
CA SER A 347 -6.60 31.14 -7.44
C SER A 347 -6.68 31.00 -8.95
N GLN A 348 -5.66 30.39 -9.54
CA GLN A 348 -5.59 30.13 -10.98
C GLN A 348 -5.53 28.62 -11.22
N VAL A 349 -6.36 28.15 -12.15
CA VAL A 349 -6.36 26.76 -12.62
C VAL A 349 -6.33 26.75 -14.14
N HIS A 350 -5.33 26.10 -14.71
CA HIS A 350 -5.16 25.99 -16.14
C HIS A 350 -5.74 24.66 -16.65
N ILE A 351 -6.58 24.71 -17.68
CA ILE A 351 -7.10 23.55 -18.42
C ILE A 351 -6.49 23.57 -19.81
N ALA A 352 -5.70 22.57 -20.18
CA ALA A 352 -5.11 22.45 -21.52
C ALA A 352 -5.76 21.29 -22.29
N PRO A 353 -6.01 21.47 -23.61
CA PRO A 353 -6.55 20.41 -24.44
C PRO A 353 -5.45 19.43 -24.81
N VAL A 354 -5.67 18.14 -24.56
CA VAL A 354 -4.76 17.05 -24.93
C VAL A 354 -5.60 15.87 -25.39
N SER A 355 -5.73 15.70 -26.70
CA SER A 355 -6.66 14.73 -27.28
C SER A 355 -6.25 13.27 -27.04
N ASN A 356 -4.96 12.98 -26.88
CA ASN A 356 -4.45 11.63 -26.67
C ASN A 356 -3.03 11.65 -26.09
N TYR A 357 -2.51 10.48 -25.72
CA TYR A 357 -1.16 10.35 -25.16
C TYR A 357 -0.03 10.37 -26.19
N GLN A 358 -0.32 10.55 -27.49
CA GLN A 358 0.69 10.75 -28.55
C GLN A 358 1.00 12.23 -28.79
N THR A 359 0.20 13.13 -28.21
CA THR A 359 0.48 14.57 -28.22
C THR A 359 1.80 14.86 -27.51
N ASP A 360 2.51 15.93 -27.88
CA ASP A 360 3.67 16.41 -27.10
C ASP A 360 3.19 17.01 -25.76
N ILE A 361 3.00 16.12 -24.78
CA ILE A 361 2.52 16.49 -23.45
C ILE A 361 3.55 17.37 -22.74
N ALA A 362 4.85 17.19 -22.98
CA ALA A 362 5.89 17.98 -22.31
C ALA A 362 5.81 19.46 -22.69
N ASP A 363 5.60 19.74 -23.96
CA ASP A 363 5.36 21.09 -24.48
C ASP A 363 4.04 21.71 -23.96
N VAL A 364 2.97 20.91 -23.84
CA VAL A 364 1.73 21.34 -23.19
C VAL A 364 1.96 21.71 -21.72
N LEU A 365 2.64 20.84 -20.96
CA LEU A 365 2.94 21.10 -19.54
C LEU A 365 3.84 22.33 -19.38
N ALA A 366 4.82 22.53 -20.26
CA ALA A 366 5.68 23.71 -20.23
C ALA A 366 4.88 25.01 -20.38
N ARG A 367 3.97 25.09 -21.36
CA ARG A 367 3.07 26.25 -21.52
C ARG A 367 2.16 26.48 -20.31
N GLN A 368 1.58 25.42 -19.74
CA GLN A 368 0.75 25.56 -18.54
C GLN A 368 1.58 26.05 -17.34
N TYR A 369 2.81 25.53 -17.21
CA TYR A 369 3.70 25.83 -16.11
C TYR A 369 4.19 27.28 -16.11
N GLU A 370 4.26 27.95 -17.27
CA GLU A 370 4.55 29.40 -17.35
C GLU A 370 3.66 30.23 -16.39
N CYS A 371 2.37 29.88 -16.26
CA CYS A 371 1.44 30.57 -15.36
C CYS A 371 1.76 30.35 -13.86
N PHE A 372 2.53 29.31 -13.53
CA PHE A 372 2.81 28.92 -12.14
C PHE A 372 4.31 28.99 -11.78
N ARG A 373 5.20 29.26 -12.76
CA ARG A 373 6.65 29.22 -12.60
C ARG A 373 7.14 30.12 -11.47
N GLU A 374 6.64 31.34 -11.37
CA GLU A 374 7.04 32.28 -10.32
C GLU A 374 6.65 31.80 -8.91
N ARG A 375 5.48 31.16 -8.80
CA ARG A 375 4.94 30.68 -7.52
C ARG A 375 5.54 29.33 -7.10
N VAL A 376 5.88 28.48 -8.06
CA VAL A 376 6.40 27.12 -7.82
C VAL A 376 7.67 26.88 -8.65
N PRO A 377 8.79 27.56 -8.33
CA PRO A 377 10.01 27.45 -9.12
C PRO A 377 10.67 26.07 -8.95
N PHE A 378 11.06 25.43 -10.07
CA PHE A 378 11.77 24.13 -10.04
C PHE A 378 13.29 24.28 -9.99
N LYS A 379 13.84 25.41 -10.45
CA LYS A 379 15.29 25.61 -10.58
C LYS A 379 16.03 25.35 -9.26
N GLY A 380 17.00 24.43 -9.30
CA GLY A 380 17.83 24.06 -8.16
C GLY A 380 17.09 23.31 -7.05
N LYS A 381 15.84 22.86 -7.28
CA LYS A 381 15.02 22.18 -6.27
C LYS A 381 15.04 20.67 -6.42
N ARG A 382 14.82 19.98 -5.31
CA ARG A 382 14.44 18.57 -5.27
C ARG A 382 12.93 18.44 -5.51
N VAL A 383 12.56 18.00 -6.71
CA VAL A 383 11.17 17.85 -7.13
C VAL A 383 10.73 16.39 -6.99
N VAL A 384 9.69 16.15 -6.18
CA VAL A 384 9.07 14.84 -6.01
C VAL A 384 7.76 14.78 -6.78
N LEU A 385 7.71 13.90 -7.77
CA LEU A 385 6.54 13.61 -8.59
C LEU A 385 5.77 12.44 -7.96
N LYS A 386 4.50 12.68 -7.62
CA LYS A 386 3.62 11.69 -7.01
C LYS A 386 2.47 11.28 -7.96
N PRO A 387 2.71 10.34 -8.89
CA PRO A 387 1.66 9.82 -9.78
C PRO A 387 0.65 8.99 -9.00
N ASN A 388 -0.58 8.86 -9.51
CA ASN A 388 -1.49 7.88 -8.95
C ASN A 388 -1.12 6.47 -9.45
N LEU A 389 -0.60 5.63 -8.57
CA LEU A 389 -0.34 4.19 -8.79
C LEU A 389 -1.00 3.39 -7.65
N VAL A 390 -2.12 2.74 -7.94
CA VAL A 390 -2.90 2.01 -6.91
C VAL A 390 -2.82 0.50 -7.11
N GLU A 391 -3.06 0.06 -8.34
CA GLU A 391 -3.13 -1.32 -8.79
C GLU A 391 -3.00 -1.34 -10.32
N TYR A 392 -2.62 -2.48 -10.92
CA TYR A 392 -2.52 -2.61 -12.36
C TYR A 392 -3.47 -3.67 -12.92
N HIS A 393 -4.22 -3.28 -13.94
CA HIS A 393 -5.05 -4.13 -14.78
C HIS A 393 -4.89 -3.63 -16.22
N ARG A 394 -4.51 -4.50 -17.15
CA ARG A 394 -4.22 -4.12 -18.55
C ARG A 394 -5.38 -3.37 -19.21
N ASP A 395 -6.61 -3.76 -18.89
CA ASP A 395 -7.82 -3.26 -19.53
C ASP A 395 -8.53 -2.15 -18.73
N LYS A 396 -7.91 -1.62 -17.66
CA LYS A 396 -8.53 -0.60 -16.80
C LYS A 396 -7.70 0.68 -16.69
N VAL A 397 -8.38 1.81 -16.50
CA VAL A 397 -7.74 3.14 -16.41
C VAL A 397 -7.56 3.54 -14.94
N ILE A 398 -6.71 2.80 -14.23
CA ILE A 398 -6.52 2.95 -12.77
C ILE A 398 -5.40 3.93 -12.42
N ASN A 399 -4.40 4.15 -13.27
CA ASN A 399 -3.20 4.90 -12.89
C ASN A 399 -2.99 6.11 -13.78
N THR A 400 -2.24 7.09 -13.27
CA THR A 400 -1.71 8.18 -14.10
C THR A 400 -0.88 7.59 -15.23
N HIS A 401 -1.13 8.01 -16.46
CA HIS A 401 -0.50 7.40 -17.62
C HIS A 401 1.02 7.66 -17.62
N PRO A 402 1.87 6.66 -17.94
CA PRO A 402 3.32 6.83 -17.94
C PRO A 402 3.83 8.01 -18.78
N HIS A 403 3.20 8.31 -19.93
CA HIS A 403 3.55 9.48 -20.75
C HIS A 403 3.34 10.83 -20.04
N VAL A 404 2.36 10.95 -19.13
CA VAL A 404 2.17 12.17 -18.33
C VAL A 404 3.30 12.31 -17.31
N VAL A 405 3.74 11.18 -16.73
CA VAL A 405 4.91 11.16 -15.82
C VAL A 405 6.19 11.52 -16.58
N ALA A 406 6.38 10.96 -17.78
CA ALA A 406 7.50 11.30 -18.67
C ALA A 406 7.57 12.80 -18.95
N ALA A 407 6.43 13.38 -19.34
CA ALA A 407 6.32 14.82 -19.63
C ALA A 407 6.62 15.69 -18.40
N ALA A 408 6.18 15.29 -17.21
CA ALA A 408 6.49 16.01 -15.97
C ALA A 408 7.98 15.91 -15.60
N ILE A 409 8.61 14.75 -15.80
CA ILE A 409 10.06 14.58 -15.61
C ILE A 409 10.82 15.53 -16.55
N GLU A 410 10.43 15.55 -17.83
CA GLU A 410 11.04 16.41 -18.83
C GLU A 410 10.88 17.90 -18.49
N LEU A 411 9.67 18.32 -18.11
CA LEU A 411 9.42 19.69 -17.65
C LEU A 411 10.35 20.07 -16.49
N CYS A 412 10.43 19.24 -15.44
CA CYS A 412 11.27 19.52 -14.28
C CYS A 412 12.75 19.69 -14.67
N ARG A 413 13.24 18.88 -15.61
CA ARG A 413 14.62 18.97 -16.12
C ARG A 413 14.85 20.24 -16.95
N ARG A 414 13.92 20.56 -17.85
CA ARG A 414 13.99 21.80 -18.68
C ARG A 414 14.03 23.05 -17.79
N GLU A 415 13.30 23.04 -16.68
CA GLU A 415 13.25 24.13 -15.70
C GLU A 415 14.39 24.10 -14.67
N GLY A 416 15.37 23.20 -14.84
CA GLY A 416 16.59 23.18 -14.05
C GLY A 416 16.45 22.62 -12.64
N ALA A 417 15.53 21.67 -12.39
CA ALA A 417 15.47 20.92 -11.14
C ALA A 417 16.82 20.26 -10.82
N ALA A 418 17.25 20.35 -9.57
CA ALA A 418 18.49 19.72 -9.11
C ALA A 418 18.35 18.20 -9.02
N GLU A 419 17.15 17.73 -8.64
CA GLU A 419 16.82 16.32 -8.53
C GLU A 419 15.35 16.12 -8.89
N VAL A 420 15.05 15.04 -9.61
CA VAL A 420 13.67 14.60 -9.88
C VAL A 420 13.52 13.18 -9.37
N ILE A 421 12.52 12.95 -8.54
CA ILE A 421 12.19 11.64 -7.96
C ILE A 421 10.74 11.32 -8.28
N VAL A 422 10.46 10.09 -8.71
CA VAL A 422 9.08 9.59 -8.75
C VAL A 422 8.84 8.75 -7.51
N ALA A 423 7.78 9.03 -6.77
CA ALA A 423 7.51 8.31 -5.52
C ALA A 423 6.03 8.03 -5.34
N GLU A 424 5.70 6.79 -4.97
CA GLU A 424 4.32 6.40 -4.69
C GLU A 424 4.23 5.33 -3.61
N GLY A 425 3.11 5.30 -2.87
CA GLY A 425 2.82 4.33 -1.82
C GLY A 425 1.48 3.64 -2.07
N PRO A 426 1.43 2.66 -3.00
CA PRO A 426 0.21 1.96 -3.39
C PRO A 426 -0.55 1.37 -2.19
N GLY A 427 -1.87 1.34 -2.30
CA GLY A 427 -2.75 0.84 -1.22
C GLY A 427 -2.95 -0.67 -1.22
N HIS A 428 -3.10 -1.28 -2.40
CA HIS A 428 -3.62 -2.65 -2.51
C HIS A 428 -2.56 -3.72 -2.80
N TRP A 429 -1.33 -3.33 -3.18
CA TRP A 429 -0.24 -4.25 -3.48
C TRP A 429 1.03 -3.86 -2.70
N ARG A 430 1.65 -4.84 -2.02
CA ARG A 430 2.95 -4.64 -1.34
C ARG A 430 4.14 -4.72 -2.30
N ASN A 431 4.06 -5.55 -3.34
CA ASN A 431 5.09 -5.65 -4.37
C ASN A 431 4.98 -4.47 -5.36
N VAL A 432 5.50 -3.31 -4.97
CA VAL A 432 5.41 -2.07 -5.76
C VAL A 432 6.25 -2.14 -7.03
N GLU A 433 7.37 -2.86 -7.02
CA GLU A 433 8.21 -3.00 -8.22
C GLU A 433 7.50 -3.75 -9.35
N TYR A 434 6.69 -4.76 -9.01
CA TYR A 434 5.79 -5.38 -9.98
C TYR A 434 4.80 -4.37 -10.55
N LEU A 435 4.15 -3.54 -9.72
CA LEU A 435 3.22 -2.52 -10.20
C LEU A 435 3.89 -1.48 -11.13
N VAL A 436 5.09 -1.02 -10.77
CA VAL A 436 5.86 -0.07 -11.59
C VAL A 436 6.18 -0.67 -12.95
N SER A 437 6.60 -1.95 -12.98
CA SER A 437 6.92 -2.65 -14.23
C SER A 437 5.67 -2.91 -15.06
N ALA A 438 4.64 -3.50 -14.45
CA ALA A 438 3.42 -3.90 -15.14
C ALA A 438 2.63 -2.69 -15.70
N SER A 439 2.68 -1.55 -15.02
CA SER A 439 2.04 -0.30 -15.49
C SER A 439 2.76 0.40 -16.65
N GLY A 440 3.95 -0.05 -17.04
CA GLY A 440 4.80 0.63 -18.04
C GLY A 440 5.53 1.86 -17.48
N LEU A 441 5.30 2.23 -16.22
CA LEU A 441 6.04 3.33 -15.57
C LEU A 441 7.54 3.00 -15.48
N GLY A 442 7.89 1.74 -15.26
CA GLY A 442 9.28 1.29 -15.21
C GLY A 442 10.09 1.61 -16.48
N ASP A 443 9.45 1.58 -17.66
CA ASP A 443 10.13 1.91 -18.92
C ASP A 443 10.44 3.40 -19.02
N VAL A 444 9.51 4.25 -18.57
CA VAL A 444 9.71 5.70 -18.47
C VAL A 444 10.86 6.01 -17.51
N LEU A 445 10.84 5.41 -16.32
CA LEU A 445 11.87 5.64 -15.32
C LEU A 445 13.25 5.16 -15.80
N ARG A 446 13.31 4.03 -16.53
CA ARG A 446 14.54 3.52 -17.17
C ARG A 446 15.06 4.50 -18.22
N HIS A 447 14.19 4.97 -19.11
CA HIS A 447 14.55 5.91 -20.18
C HIS A 447 15.14 7.21 -19.62
N TYR A 448 14.44 7.81 -18.66
CA TYR A 448 14.89 9.06 -18.06
C TYR A 448 15.98 8.87 -17.00
N LYS A 449 16.26 7.65 -16.53
CA LYS A 449 17.18 7.37 -15.40
C LYS A 449 16.76 8.12 -14.13
N VAL A 450 15.48 8.00 -13.78
CA VAL A 450 14.89 8.63 -12.59
C VAL A 450 14.65 7.56 -11.53
N PRO A 451 15.06 7.77 -10.27
CA PRO A 451 14.80 6.81 -9.20
C PRO A 451 13.30 6.73 -8.88
N PHE A 452 12.86 5.53 -8.50
CA PHE A 452 11.55 5.32 -7.90
C PHE A 452 11.70 5.07 -6.39
N VAL A 453 10.90 5.76 -5.58
CA VAL A 453 10.81 5.53 -4.14
C VAL A 453 9.46 4.93 -3.78
N ASP A 454 9.49 3.72 -3.21
CA ASP A 454 8.32 3.12 -2.57
C ASP A 454 8.06 3.79 -1.22
N LEU A 455 7.06 4.66 -1.19
CA LEU A 455 6.69 5.43 0.00
C LEU A 455 6.13 4.54 1.11
N ASN A 456 5.73 3.29 0.83
CA ASN A 456 5.26 2.39 1.86
C ASN A 456 6.39 1.89 2.78
N HIS A 457 7.63 1.82 2.25
CA HIS A 457 8.82 1.32 2.93
C HIS A 457 9.85 2.42 3.26
N ASP A 458 9.59 3.66 2.82
CA ASP A 458 10.40 4.83 3.15
C ASP A 458 10.38 5.13 4.66
N GLU A 459 11.40 5.85 5.14
CA GLU A 459 11.56 6.13 6.57
C GLU A 459 10.41 7.00 7.09
N PRO A 460 9.69 6.58 8.16
CA PRO A 460 8.61 7.36 8.71
C PRO A 460 9.11 8.62 9.42
N VAL A 461 8.45 9.75 9.15
CA VAL A 461 8.67 11.02 9.85
C VAL A 461 7.39 11.42 10.57
N LYS A 462 7.45 11.46 11.91
CA LYS A 462 6.34 11.91 12.76
C LYS A 462 6.13 13.41 12.60
N GLN A 463 4.93 13.80 12.17
CA GLN A 463 4.52 15.19 11.94
C GLN A 463 3.29 15.50 12.79
N ILE A 464 3.20 16.73 13.28
CA ILE A 464 1.99 17.22 13.93
C ILE A 464 0.85 17.19 12.91
N ASN A 465 -0.25 16.52 13.24
CA ASN A 465 -1.45 16.58 12.39
C ASN A 465 -2.02 18.01 12.47
N GLN A 466 -1.92 18.77 11.38
CA GLN A 466 -2.37 20.16 11.35
C GLN A 466 -3.90 20.30 11.26
N GLY A 467 -4.58 19.33 10.65
CA GLY A 467 -6.04 19.40 10.46
C GLY A 467 -6.84 18.97 11.69
N ARG A 468 -6.36 17.98 12.43
CA ARG A 468 -6.95 17.39 13.66
C ARG A 468 -8.37 16.83 13.50
N LEU A 469 -8.86 16.64 12.28
CA LEU A 469 -10.22 16.17 11.99
C LEU A 469 -10.38 14.67 12.25
N THR A 470 -9.33 13.89 12.07
CA THR A 470 -9.30 12.43 12.32
C THR A 470 -9.18 12.07 13.80
N GLY A 471 -8.94 13.05 14.67
CA GLY A 471 -8.60 12.86 16.08
C GLY A 471 -7.19 12.33 16.34
N LEU A 472 -6.41 12.04 15.29
CA LEU A 472 -5.01 11.64 15.44
C LEU A 472 -4.15 12.86 15.77
N PRO A 473 -3.29 12.80 16.81
CA PRO A 473 -2.47 13.93 17.16
C PRO A 473 -1.27 14.15 16.22
N TYR A 474 -0.81 13.07 15.61
CA TYR A 474 0.30 13.06 14.68
C TYR A 474 -0.03 12.20 13.46
N LEU A 475 0.58 12.53 12.33
CA LEU A 475 0.65 11.68 11.15
C LEU A 475 2.12 11.31 10.91
N TYR A 476 2.39 10.10 10.47
CA TYR A 476 3.69 9.67 9.97
C TYR A 476 3.65 9.82 8.45
N LEU A 477 4.56 10.61 7.89
CA LEU A 477 4.71 10.78 6.45
C LEU A 477 6.04 10.14 6.01
N ALA A 478 6.11 9.71 4.76
CA ALA A 478 7.35 9.22 4.17
C ALA A 478 8.41 10.35 4.11
N GLN A 479 9.65 10.05 4.46
CA GLN A 479 10.74 11.03 4.52
C GLN A 479 10.94 11.77 3.19
N THR A 480 10.82 11.07 2.07
CA THR A 480 10.94 11.64 0.72
C THR A 480 9.92 12.75 0.48
N ILE A 481 8.70 12.59 1.01
CA ILE A 481 7.64 13.59 0.91
C ILE A 481 7.91 14.80 1.80
N VAL A 482 8.39 14.57 3.02
CA VAL A 482 8.71 15.66 3.96
C VAL A 482 9.90 16.50 3.48
N LYS A 483 10.91 15.85 2.90
CA LYS A 483 12.14 16.50 2.40
C LYS A 483 12.02 17.04 0.97
N ALA A 484 10.85 16.98 0.34
CA ALA A 484 10.65 17.54 -1.00
C ALA A 484 10.63 19.07 -0.93
N ASP A 485 11.46 19.74 -1.72
CA ASP A 485 11.37 21.20 -1.91
C ASP A 485 10.10 21.57 -2.69
N VAL A 486 9.77 20.74 -3.68
CA VAL A 486 8.56 20.84 -4.48
C VAL A 486 7.93 19.45 -4.57
N LEU A 487 6.68 19.34 -4.12
CA LEU A 487 5.86 18.15 -4.22
C LEU A 487 4.76 18.34 -5.25
N ILE A 488 4.74 17.51 -6.29
CA ILE A 488 3.74 17.58 -7.36
C ILE A 488 2.79 16.38 -7.24
N SER A 489 1.51 16.64 -6.95
CA SER A 489 0.47 15.60 -6.98
C SER A 489 0.00 15.39 -8.42
N MET A 490 0.12 14.17 -8.94
CA MET A 490 -0.24 13.86 -10.32
C MET A 490 -1.36 12.82 -10.38
N PRO A 491 -2.59 13.17 -9.96
CA PRO A 491 -3.70 12.23 -9.94
C PRO A 491 -4.23 11.93 -11.35
N LYS A 492 -5.01 10.86 -11.45
CA LYS A 492 -5.91 10.63 -12.57
C LYS A 492 -7.28 11.27 -12.29
N LEU A 493 -7.93 11.83 -13.30
CA LEU A 493 -9.32 12.31 -13.20
C LEU A 493 -10.29 11.12 -13.02
N LYS A 494 -10.80 10.87 -11.81
CA LYS A 494 -11.72 9.75 -11.55
C LYS A 494 -12.85 10.06 -10.58
N THR A 495 -13.96 9.34 -10.72
CA THR A 495 -14.98 9.19 -9.67
C THR A 495 -14.51 8.20 -8.57
N HIS A 496 -15.15 8.21 -7.40
CA HIS A 496 -14.80 7.37 -6.26
C HIS A 496 -16.02 6.91 -5.46
N HIS A 497 -16.08 5.62 -5.13
CA HIS A 497 -17.22 5.03 -4.43
C HIS A 497 -17.41 5.48 -2.96
N TRP A 498 -16.39 6.06 -2.29
CA TRP A 498 -16.54 6.64 -0.93
C TRP A 498 -16.44 8.17 -0.85
N ALA A 499 -15.83 8.83 -1.83
CA ALA A 499 -15.43 10.24 -1.72
C ALA A 499 -15.94 11.08 -2.88
N VAL A 500 -16.85 10.52 -3.70
CA VAL A 500 -17.38 11.08 -4.96
C VAL A 500 -16.32 11.13 -6.07
N ALA A 501 -15.12 11.65 -5.79
CA ALA A 501 -14.03 11.79 -6.74
C ALA A 501 -12.66 11.43 -6.13
N THR A 502 -11.74 10.96 -6.97
CA THR A 502 -10.31 10.79 -6.65
C THR A 502 -9.52 11.76 -7.49
N LEU A 503 -8.93 12.77 -6.84
CA LEU A 503 -8.19 13.85 -7.48
C LEU A 503 -6.92 14.15 -6.67
N SER A 504 -6.43 15.38 -6.70
CA SER A 504 -5.11 15.78 -6.21
C SER A 504 -4.97 15.61 -4.71
N LEU A 505 -6.01 15.95 -3.94
CA LEU A 505 -6.01 15.83 -2.48
C LEU A 505 -6.15 14.37 -2.03
N LYS A 506 -7.04 13.58 -2.65
CA LYS A 506 -7.20 12.16 -2.30
C LYS A 506 -5.96 11.33 -2.63
N ASN A 507 -5.25 11.68 -3.69
CA ASN A 507 -4.00 11.02 -4.09
C ASN A 507 -2.96 11.02 -2.96
N LEU A 508 -3.02 11.98 -2.02
CA LEU A 508 -2.09 12.10 -0.90
C LEU A 508 -2.14 10.95 0.10
N PHE A 509 -3.13 10.05 0.05
CA PHE A 509 -3.10 8.83 0.87
C PHE A 509 -1.82 8.01 0.68
N GLY A 510 -1.25 8.01 -0.51
CA GLY A 510 -0.01 7.27 -0.78
C GLY A 510 1.25 7.93 -0.21
N THR A 511 1.17 9.11 0.43
CA THR A 511 2.35 9.72 1.09
C THR A 511 2.63 9.15 2.49
N LEU A 512 1.68 8.39 3.04
CA LEU A 512 1.81 7.77 4.35
C LEU A 512 2.41 6.37 4.19
N PRO A 513 3.39 5.98 5.00
CA PRO A 513 4.07 4.70 4.82
C PRO A 513 3.21 3.52 5.31
N GLY A 514 3.02 2.53 4.43
CA GLY A 514 2.30 1.28 4.71
C GLY A 514 2.84 0.54 5.95
N ILE A 515 4.15 0.57 6.22
CA ILE A 515 4.72 -0.02 7.44
C ILE A 515 4.09 0.54 8.74
N CYS A 516 3.64 1.80 8.73
CA CYS A 516 2.99 2.44 9.89
C CYS A 516 1.47 2.26 9.93
N TYR A 517 0.81 2.20 8.77
CA TYR A 517 -0.66 2.25 8.68
C TYR A 517 -1.31 0.95 8.18
N GLY A 518 -0.49 -0.02 7.77
CA GLY A 518 -0.90 -1.19 7.03
C GLY A 518 -1.30 -0.89 5.60
N TRP A 519 -1.69 -1.94 4.88
CA TRP A 519 -2.25 -1.87 3.53
C TRP A 519 -3.73 -2.22 3.61
N PRO A 520 -4.68 -1.38 3.14
CA PRO A 520 -4.53 -0.14 2.37
C PRO A 520 -4.62 1.13 3.24
N LYS A 521 -3.96 1.17 4.41
CA LYS A 521 -4.03 2.31 5.35
C LYS A 521 -5.45 2.52 5.89
N ASN A 522 -6.10 1.40 6.24
CA ASN A 522 -7.56 1.32 6.39
C ASN A 522 -8.12 2.21 7.50
N GLU A 523 -7.36 2.41 8.58
CA GLU A 523 -7.77 3.29 9.68
C GLU A 523 -8.10 4.71 9.20
N LEU A 524 -7.30 5.24 8.28
CA LEU A 524 -7.51 6.58 7.73
C LEU A 524 -8.82 6.66 6.95
N HIS A 525 -9.32 5.56 6.40
CA HIS A 525 -10.59 5.58 5.71
C HIS A 525 -11.78 5.57 6.68
N TRP A 526 -11.68 4.86 7.81
CA TRP A 526 -12.78 4.76 8.80
C TRP A 526 -12.81 5.88 9.84
N ARG A 527 -11.72 6.65 9.98
CA ARG A 527 -11.73 7.93 10.71
C ARG A 527 -12.45 9.07 9.95
N GLY A 528 -13.16 8.72 8.87
CA GLY A 528 -13.75 9.63 7.91
C GLY A 528 -12.76 9.89 6.79
N ILE A 529 -13.01 9.32 5.61
CA ILE A 529 -12.13 9.48 4.45
C ILE A 529 -11.90 10.96 4.13
N ASP A 530 -12.95 11.79 4.20
CA ASP A 530 -12.86 13.23 3.99
C ASP A 530 -12.00 13.93 5.05
N ASN A 531 -12.13 13.56 6.32
CA ASN A 531 -11.30 14.09 7.41
C ASN A 531 -9.83 13.81 7.14
N SER A 532 -9.51 12.57 6.74
CA SER A 532 -8.13 12.17 6.45
C SER A 532 -7.56 12.89 5.24
N ILE A 533 -8.34 13.08 4.16
CA ILE A 533 -7.89 13.85 2.98
C ILE A 533 -7.42 15.24 3.42
N VAL A 534 -8.24 15.95 4.20
CA VAL A 534 -7.94 17.31 4.64
C VAL A 534 -6.80 17.35 5.64
N ASP A 535 -6.76 16.43 6.62
CA ASP A 535 -5.67 16.34 7.61
C ASP A 535 -4.31 16.10 6.95
N ILE A 536 -4.23 15.20 5.98
CA ILE A 536 -3.01 14.90 5.24
C ILE A 536 -2.56 16.13 4.45
N ALA A 537 -3.48 16.75 3.70
CA ALA A 537 -3.19 17.92 2.86
C ALA A 537 -2.77 19.15 3.67
N LEU A 538 -3.33 19.35 4.87
CA LEU A 538 -2.90 20.42 5.77
C LEU A 538 -1.55 20.14 6.43
N THR A 539 -1.20 18.87 6.61
CA THR A 539 0.07 18.46 7.24
C THR A 539 1.25 18.57 6.27
N ARG A 540 1.07 18.18 5.01
CA ARG A 540 2.00 18.50 3.90
C ARG A 540 1.20 18.83 2.65
N THR A 541 0.95 20.12 2.43
CA THR A 541 0.27 20.61 1.23
C THR A 541 1.21 20.50 0.04
N PRO A 542 0.86 19.79 -1.06
CA PRO A 542 1.64 19.81 -2.29
C PRO A 542 1.71 21.22 -2.89
N ASP A 543 2.75 21.43 -3.70
CA ASP A 543 3.09 22.73 -4.27
C ASP A 543 2.44 22.93 -5.65
N LEU A 544 2.18 21.84 -6.37
CA LEU A 544 1.51 21.83 -7.67
C LEU A 544 0.67 20.56 -7.86
N ALA A 545 -0.43 20.65 -8.60
CA ALA A 545 -1.16 19.51 -9.13
C ALA A 545 -1.09 19.46 -10.65
N ILE A 546 -0.98 18.24 -11.20
CA ILE A 546 -1.08 17.94 -12.64
C ILE A 546 -2.04 16.77 -12.80
N VAL A 547 -3.31 17.05 -13.08
CA VAL A 547 -4.36 16.03 -13.22
C VAL A 547 -4.36 15.48 -14.65
N ASP A 548 -4.12 14.17 -14.75
CA ASP A 548 -4.28 13.43 -16.00
C ASP A 548 -5.77 13.13 -16.24
N GLY A 549 -6.39 13.97 -17.08
CA GLY A 549 -7.76 13.86 -17.55
C GLY A 549 -7.88 13.46 -19.02
N ILE A 550 -6.81 13.03 -19.69
CA ILE A 550 -6.86 12.68 -21.12
C ILE A 550 -7.89 11.57 -21.33
N ILE A 551 -7.75 10.47 -20.57
CA ILE A 551 -8.77 9.43 -20.40
C ILE A 551 -9.02 9.27 -18.91
N GLY A 552 -10.06 9.86 -18.33
CA GLY A 552 -10.46 9.65 -16.94
C GLY A 552 -11.14 8.29 -16.68
N MET A 553 -11.68 8.13 -15.46
CA MET A 553 -12.50 6.98 -15.06
C MET A 553 -13.84 7.44 -14.47
N GLU A 554 -14.93 6.85 -14.94
CA GLU A 554 -16.28 7.07 -14.41
C GLU A 554 -16.87 5.79 -13.78
N GLY A 555 -17.97 5.94 -13.05
CA GLY A 555 -18.68 4.85 -12.39
C GLY A 555 -18.06 4.46 -11.04
N ASP A 556 -17.69 3.19 -10.91
CA ASP A 556 -17.26 2.54 -9.66
C ASP A 556 -15.74 2.60 -9.45
N GLY A 557 -15.20 3.82 -9.42
CA GLY A 557 -13.80 4.06 -9.07
C GLY A 557 -13.51 3.78 -7.59
N PRO A 558 -12.25 3.53 -7.19
CA PRO A 558 -11.04 3.86 -7.95
C PRO A 558 -10.52 2.72 -8.84
N LEU A 559 -11.11 1.53 -8.76
CA LEU A 559 -10.59 0.33 -9.43
C LEU A 559 -11.49 -0.20 -10.54
N ASN A 560 -12.80 -0.08 -10.40
CA ASN A 560 -13.78 -0.82 -11.20
C ASN A 560 -14.67 0.06 -12.07
N GLY A 561 -14.23 1.29 -12.34
CA GLY A 561 -14.88 2.20 -13.27
C GLY A 561 -14.55 1.91 -14.73
N THR A 562 -15.20 2.64 -15.63
CA THR A 562 -15.00 2.58 -17.08
C THR A 562 -14.18 3.77 -17.58
N PRO A 563 -13.42 3.62 -18.68
CA PRO A 563 -12.68 4.73 -19.27
C PRO A 563 -13.62 5.83 -19.78
N ARG A 564 -13.29 7.10 -19.49
CA ARG A 564 -14.01 8.26 -20.01
C ARG A 564 -13.04 9.26 -20.63
N HIS A 565 -13.10 9.47 -21.94
CA HIS A 565 -12.24 10.44 -22.62
C HIS A 565 -12.67 11.87 -22.31
N SER A 566 -11.86 12.65 -21.58
CA SER A 566 -12.09 14.09 -21.37
C SER A 566 -11.10 14.96 -22.14
N GLY A 567 -9.97 14.41 -22.59
CA GLY A 567 -9.04 15.09 -23.48
C GLY A 567 -8.39 16.34 -22.88
N VAL A 568 -8.11 16.34 -21.57
CA VAL A 568 -7.55 17.51 -20.87
C VAL A 568 -6.42 17.15 -19.91
N ILE A 569 -5.54 18.12 -19.68
CA ILE A 569 -4.66 18.17 -18.50
C ILE A 569 -5.01 19.41 -17.69
N VAL A 570 -5.17 19.24 -16.37
CA VAL A 570 -5.48 20.34 -15.45
C VAL A 570 -4.28 20.60 -14.55
N MET A 571 -3.85 21.85 -14.45
CA MET A 571 -2.70 22.26 -13.63
C MET A 571 -3.05 23.43 -12.70
N GLY A 572 -2.53 23.42 -11.48
CA GLY A 572 -2.67 24.55 -10.55
C GLY A 572 -1.92 24.35 -9.24
N SER A 573 -1.64 25.45 -8.54
CA SER A 573 -0.92 25.47 -7.25
C SER A 573 -1.83 25.51 -6.01
N ASP A 574 -3.15 25.69 -6.22
CA ASP A 574 -4.17 25.48 -5.20
C ASP A 574 -4.90 24.16 -5.51
N LEU A 575 -4.56 23.12 -4.76
CA LEU A 575 -5.08 21.78 -5.00
C LEU A 575 -6.59 21.67 -4.75
N LEU A 576 -7.16 22.50 -3.88
CA LEU A 576 -8.60 22.50 -3.64
C LEU A 576 -9.33 23.12 -4.84
N ALA A 577 -8.80 24.22 -5.37
CA ALA A 577 -9.33 24.85 -6.58
C ALA A 577 -9.20 23.91 -7.79
N VAL A 578 -8.08 23.21 -7.94
CA VAL A 578 -7.87 22.19 -8.98
C VAL A 578 -8.91 21.07 -8.86
N ASP A 579 -9.08 20.50 -7.66
CA ASP A 579 -10.04 19.41 -7.45
C ASP A 579 -11.49 19.89 -7.68
N ALA A 580 -11.83 21.11 -7.25
CA ALA A 580 -13.13 21.72 -7.52
C ALA A 580 -13.39 21.93 -9.03
N THR A 581 -12.37 22.37 -9.77
CA THR A 581 -12.42 22.54 -11.23
C THR A 581 -12.61 21.19 -11.93
N CYS A 582 -11.90 20.16 -11.49
CA CYS A 582 -12.07 18.80 -11.99
C CYS A 582 -13.46 18.22 -11.68
N CYS A 583 -14.05 18.51 -10.50
CA CYS A 583 -15.44 18.17 -10.22
C CYS A 583 -16.39 18.83 -11.22
N ARG A 584 -16.22 20.12 -11.51
CA ARG A 584 -17.04 20.83 -12.51
C ARG A 584 -16.86 20.26 -13.92
N LEU A 585 -15.65 19.87 -14.31
CA LEU A 585 -15.38 19.17 -15.58
C LEU A 585 -16.14 17.84 -15.70
N MET A 586 -16.37 17.15 -14.57
CA MET A 586 -17.17 15.91 -14.49
C MET A 586 -18.68 16.18 -14.30
N GLN A 587 -19.11 17.44 -14.34
CA GLN A 587 -20.46 17.93 -13.97
C GLN A 587 -20.92 17.57 -12.55
N LEU A 588 -19.97 17.42 -11.63
CA LEU A 588 -20.19 17.24 -10.20
C LEU A 588 -20.13 18.59 -9.49
N ASN A 589 -21.08 18.86 -8.59
CA ASN A 589 -21.09 20.04 -7.75
C ASN A 589 -20.02 19.89 -6.65
N PRO A 590 -18.94 20.69 -6.68
CA PRO A 590 -17.88 20.60 -5.67
C PRO A 590 -18.37 20.98 -4.25
N GLU A 591 -19.46 21.73 -4.11
CA GLU A 591 -20.09 22.07 -2.82
C GLU A 591 -20.83 20.89 -2.19
N ARG A 592 -21.06 19.82 -2.97
CA ARG A 592 -21.64 18.55 -2.50
C ARG A 592 -20.56 17.48 -2.23
N VAL A 593 -19.28 17.84 -2.35
CA VAL A 593 -18.14 16.95 -2.06
C VAL A 593 -17.54 17.33 -0.70
N ALA A 594 -17.70 16.43 0.28
CA ALA A 594 -17.47 16.74 1.69
C ALA A 594 -16.03 17.21 2.00
N TYR A 595 -15.00 16.55 1.46
CA TYR A 595 -13.61 16.97 1.68
C TYR A 595 -13.28 18.34 1.09
N LEU A 596 -13.94 18.75 0.00
CA LEU A 596 -13.72 20.07 -0.61
C LEU A 596 -14.31 21.19 0.27
N VAL A 597 -15.55 21.03 0.71
CA VAL A 597 -16.20 21.97 1.65
C VAL A 597 -15.43 22.06 2.96
N MET A 598 -14.93 20.92 3.46
CA MET A 598 -14.15 20.87 4.69
C MET A 598 -12.78 21.52 4.52
N GLY A 599 -12.12 21.30 3.38
CA GLY A 599 -10.85 21.93 3.03
C GLY A 599 -10.96 23.46 2.96
N GLU A 600 -12.03 23.99 2.34
CA GLU A 600 -12.27 25.44 2.27
C GLU A 600 -12.45 26.03 3.67
N LYS A 601 -13.28 25.40 4.51
CA LYS A 601 -13.47 25.81 5.91
C LYS A 601 -12.17 25.81 6.72
N LYS A 602 -11.25 24.92 6.39
CA LYS A 602 -9.91 24.84 6.99
C LYS A 602 -8.87 25.73 6.29
N ARG A 603 -9.29 26.56 5.33
CA ARG A 603 -8.43 27.44 4.54
C ARG A 603 -7.31 26.69 3.80
N LEU A 604 -7.63 25.50 3.29
CA LEU A 604 -6.71 24.72 2.45
C LEU A 604 -6.57 25.32 1.04
N GLY A 605 -7.65 25.91 0.52
CA GLY A 605 -7.71 26.52 -0.80
C GLY A 605 -9.12 27.03 -1.12
N LEU A 606 -9.33 27.51 -2.36
CA LEU A 606 -10.58 28.15 -2.80
C LEU A 606 -11.53 27.17 -3.50
N LEU A 607 -12.81 27.18 -3.12
CA LEU A 607 -13.83 26.29 -3.69
C LEU A 607 -14.69 26.96 -4.76
N SER A 608 -15.09 28.21 -4.50
CA SER A 608 -16.06 28.94 -5.34
C SER A 608 -15.49 29.26 -6.72
N GLU A 609 -16.30 29.07 -7.76
CA GLU A 609 -15.90 29.31 -9.15
C GLU A 609 -15.52 30.78 -9.38
N SER A 610 -16.23 31.71 -8.75
CA SER A 610 -15.95 33.15 -8.89
C SER A 610 -14.60 33.58 -8.29
N ALA A 611 -14.01 32.74 -7.45
CA ALA A 611 -12.69 32.96 -6.85
C ALA A 611 -11.56 32.21 -7.60
N ILE A 612 -11.90 31.41 -8.60
CA ILE A 612 -10.97 30.61 -9.41
C ILE A 612 -10.95 31.18 -10.82
N GLU A 613 -9.86 31.85 -11.18
CA GLU A 613 -9.58 32.25 -12.55
C GLU A 613 -9.18 31.02 -13.37
N GLN A 614 -9.99 30.69 -14.36
CA GLN A 614 -9.73 29.60 -15.29
C GLN A 614 -8.83 30.11 -16.44
N LEU A 615 -7.74 29.40 -16.70
CA LEU A 615 -6.79 29.68 -17.78
C LEU A 615 -6.81 28.58 -18.86
N GLY A 616 -6.69 28.94 -20.14
CA GLY A 616 -6.75 27.99 -21.26
C GLY A 616 -8.17 27.70 -21.71
N GLU A 617 -8.55 26.41 -21.79
CA GLU A 617 -9.85 25.96 -22.33
C GLU A 617 -11.02 26.27 -21.40
N LYS A 618 -12.07 26.93 -21.90
CA LYS A 618 -13.24 27.23 -21.08
C LYS A 618 -13.85 25.95 -20.51
N LEU A 619 -14.17 26.01 -19.22
CA LEU A 619 -14.80 24.91 -18.49
C LEU A 619 -16.06 24.39 -19.21
N ALA A 620 -16.92 25.29 -19.68
CA ALA A 620 -18.17 24.96 -20.36
C ALA A 620 -17.97 24.16 -21.67
N ASP A 621 -16.83 24.32 -22.34
CA ASP A 621 -16.54 23.65 -23.62
C ASP A 621 -16.02 22.21 -23.42
N ARG A 622 -15.58 21.88 -22.19
CA ARG A 622 -14.97 20.58 -21.83
C ARG A 622 -15.76 19.79 -20.79
N ALA A 623 -16.65 20.45 -20.06
CA ALA A 623 -17.42 19.81 -18.99
C ALA A 623 -18.41 18.78 -19.54
N GLN A 624 -18.33 17.56 -19.04
CA GLN A 624 -19.18 16.45 -19.44
C GLN A 624 -19.58 15.60 -18.24
N PRO A 625 -20.79 15.00 -18.24
CA PRO A 625 -21.22 14.19 -17.12
C PRO A 625 -20.38 12.91 -17.03
N PHE A 626 -19.88 12.63 -15.84
CA PHE A 626 -19.31 11.32 -15.48
C PHE A 626 -20.37 10.50 -14.76
N GLU A 627 -20.46 9.21 -15.09
CA GLU A 627 -21.24 8.28 -14.28
C GLU A 627 -20.70 8.18 -12.84
N THR A 628 -21.60 8.06 -11.88
CA THR A 628 -21.26 7.83 -10.47
C THR A 628 -22.15 6.72 -9.90
N LEU A 629 -21.77 6.13 -8.77
CA LEU A 629 -22.67 5.24 -8.05
C LEU A 629 -24.01 5.93 -7.73
N PRO A 630 -25.15 5.20 -7.67
CA PRO A 630 -26.47 5.78 -7.48
C PRO A 630 -26.59 6.71 -6.26
N MET A 631 -25.89 6.39 -5.17
CA MET A 631 -25.86 7.19 -3.94
C MET A 631 -25.27 8.60 -4.12
N PHE A 632 -24.48 8.83 -5.18
CA PHE A 632 -23.87 10.14 -5.47
C PHE A 632 -24.57 10.90 -6.59
N LYS A 633 -25.72 10.42 -7.08
CA LYS A 633 -26.58 11.20 -8.00
C LYS A 633 -26.94 12.60 -7.46
N PRO A 634 -27.13 12.81 -6.14
CA PRO A 634 -27.30 14.16 -5.60
C PRO A 634 -26.08 15.06 -5.81
N ALA A 635 -24.87 14.55 -6.06
CA ALA A 635 -23.69 15.39 -6.25
C ALA A 635 -23.62 16.06 -7.64
N TRP A 636 -24.58 15.89 -8.55
CA TRP A 636 -24.53 16.44 -9.91
C TRP A 636 -24.97 17.93 -9.96
N LEU A 637 -24.31 18.75 -10.79
CA LEU A 637 -24.53 20.21 -10.88
C LEU A 637 -25.96 20.63 -11.26
N ASN A 638 -26.70 19.80 -11.99
CA ASN A 638 -28.01 20.16 -12.57
C ASN A 638 -29.20 19.36 -11.99
N ARG A 639 -29.09 18.85 -10.77
CA ARG A 639 -30.21 18.14 -10.11
C ARG A 639 -30.70 18.86 -8.84
N PRO A 640 -32.02 19.10 -8.70
CA PRO A 640 -32.58 19.65 -7.46
C PRO A 640 -32.22 18.74 -6.27
N ALA A 641 -32.02 19.37 -5.11
CA ALA A 641 -31.59 18.73 -3.87
C ALA A 641 -32.59 17.68 -3.38
#